data_AF-A0A1F9BG05-F1
#
_entry.id   AF-A0A1F9BG05-F1
#
_cell.length_a   1.000
_cell.length_b   1.000
_cell.length_c   1.000
_cell.angle_alpha   90.00
_cell.angle_beta   90.00
_cell.angle_gamma   90.00
#
_symmetry.space_group_name_H-M   'P 1'
#
loop_
_entity.id
_entity.type
_entity.pdbx_description
1 polymer ?
#
loop_
_entity_poly.entity_id
_entity_poly.type
_entity_poly.pdbx_seq_one_letter_code
_entity_poly.pdbx_strand_id
1 'polypeptide(L)'
;MLAPAQVVGISGKPGNFSVKVREKARYIDMAKCISCGLCAEKCPKKVPDEYNMNLAPRKAVYLGYAQAVPPKYSIDKNVCLYFKKGGKCKACEKFCPTGAVDFSQEDKEKEIAVGSVILAPGFKPYDPTRYEAYHYAKFPNVVTSMELERILAAAGPFQGHLVRPSDHKEPEKIAWLQCVGSRDLNHCDNSHCSAVCCMYAIKEAIISKEHSKHDLDAAIFFMDMRTHGKEFEKYYWRAQDEFSVRFIRSRVHTIDPVPGTDDVSIRYLDEDGALKTETFDMLVLSVGLEVAPEVVELGKTLGVELNSNKFADTSSFTPVSTSRPGIYVCGAFQGPKDIPQSVMEASASAAAASELLASARFSLAKKKPVYEERDVSQEVPRIGVFVCHCGINIASVVDVEAVRDYAQTLPYVEFVENSLFACSQDTQELIKDRIKEHNLNRVVVASCTPRTHEPTFQETIKEAGLNKYLFQMANIRDQGSWVHMNEPEAATHRAKDQVRMSVAAVALQPPLAEFDLPVTKAGLVIGGGPAGMEAALGLAGQGYQAYLVEKKDFLGGHALKLNHTWNGEEVRPYVDNLVKRVTSHPKIEVFLNSEVSDVQGFVGNFTSTISTEGRETQVEFGAAIIAIGAHSYKPKEYLYKENPRVMLTLELDQALREKNPLVTGAQSAAFIQCVGSREPEHPYCSRICCTHSVESAIKLKEINPEMDVYILYRDMRTYGLRENLYKEAREKGVMFIRFDLENKPRVEQTADGKLTVTVMDHILRLPITIHPDILTLASAIIVKDQEKLAKMFKVPLTNDGFFLEAHMKLRPVDFATDGVFIAGLAHYPKPMDEAIAQAKAAAARAAVVLSQDAIRAGGVVAQIDPALCSGCQACVGVCPFGAIDYKEREDVCEVNQALCKGCGTCAATCPSECITLFGFSHKQIYTQVDEALEELESMEEAAG
;
A
#
# COMPACT_ATOMS: atom_id res chain seq x y z
N MET A 1 -13.30 14.45 -13.85
CA MET A 1 -12.34 13.53 -14.51
C MET A 1 -12.53 13.63 -16.02
N LEU A 2 -11.46 13.72 -16.81
CA LEU A 2 -11.52 13.69 -18.27
C LEU A 2 -11.04 12.31 -18.73
N ALA A 3 -11.95 11.46 -19.21
CA ALA A 3 -11.62 10.13 -19.70
C ALA A 3 -12.59 9.75 -20.83
N PRO A 4 -12.13 9.16 -21.95
CA PRO A 4 -10.74 8.95 -22.36
C PRO A 4 -10.09 10.24 -22.86
N ALA A 5 -8.93 10.61 -22.34
CA ALA A 5 -8.20 11.82 -22.76
C ALA A 5 -6.69 11.60 -22.76
N GLN A 6 -5.97 12.34 -23.60
CA GLN A 6 -4.51 12.30 -23.70
C GLN A 6 -3.92 13.70 -23.75
N VAL A 7 -2.78 13.92 -23.11
CA VAL A 7 -2.03 15.18 -23.23
C VAL A 7 -1.32 15.20 -24.57
N VAL A 8 -1.49 16.28 -25.34
CA VAL A 8 -0.88 16.45 -26.68
C VAL A 8 0.11 17.62 -26.74
N GLY A 9 0.20 18.42 -25.68
CA GLY A 9 1.20 19.48 -25.59
C GLY A 9 1.11 20.23 -24.26
N ILE A 10 2.22 20.86 -23.89
CA ILE A 10 2.30 21.74 -22.72
C ILE A 10 3.18 22.95 -23.04
N SER A 11 2.78 24.12 -22.59
CA SER A 11 3.58 25.35 -22.64
C SER A 11 3.51 26.10 -21.31
N GLY A 12 4.37 27.09 -21.12
CA GLY A 12 4.44 27.87 -19.89
C GLY A 12 5.50 27.38 -18.90
N LYS A 13 5.40 27.86 -17.66
CA LYS A 13 6.41 27.74 -16.60
C LYS A 13 5.77 27.31 -15.27
N PRO A 14 6.54 26.86 -14.27
CA PRO A 14 5.99 26.51 -12.95
C PRO A 14 5.04 27.57 -12.41
N GLY A 15 3.88 27.14 -11.92
CA GLY A 15 2.80 28.01 -11.44
C GLY A 15 1.84 28.51 -12.53
N ASN A 16 2.18 28.38 -13.82
CA ASN A 16 1.34 28.83 -14.94
C ASN A 16 1.65 28.04 -16.22
N PHE A 17 1.17 26.80 -16.29
CA PHE A 17 1.20 25.96 -17.48
C PHE A 17 -0.13 26.03 -18.24
N SER A 18 -0.04 25.92 -19.56
CA SER A 18 -1.17 25.66 -20.44
C SER A 18 -1.02 24.27 -21.05
N VAL A 19 -1.92 23.35 -20.68
CA VAL A 19 -1.88 21.95 -21.12
C VAL A 19 -2.95 21.72 -22.16
N LYS A 20 -2.54 21.27 -23.35
CA LYS A 20 -3.44 20.84 -24.42
C LYS A 20 -3.78 19.37 -24.23
N VAL A 21 -5.07 19.08 -24.10
CA VAL A 21 -5.62 17.74 -23.88
C VAL A 21 -6.57 17.41 -25.02
N ARG A 22 -6.40 16.25 -25.63
CA ARG A 22 -7.34 15.67 -26.59
C ARG A 22 -8.22 14.65 -25.89
N GLU A 23 -9.49 14.97 -25.74
CA GLU A 23 -10.54 14.07 -25.27
C GLU A 23 -11.07 13.26 -26.45
N LYS A 24 -10.92 11.93 -26.40
CA LYS A 24 -11.38 11.04 -27.47
C LYS A 24 -12.90 10.89 -27.42
N ALA A 25 -13.54 10.84 -28.58
CA ALA A 25 -14.96 10.56 -28.67
C ALA A 25 -15.28 9.17 -28.09
N ARG A 26 -16.20 9.12 -27.12
CA ARG A 26 -16.76 7.86 -26.60
C ARG A 26 -17.84 7.28 -27.51
N TYR A 27 -18.45 8.14 -28.32
CA TYR A 27 -19.67 7.89 -29.07
C TYR A 27 -20.87 7.51 -28.18
N ILE A 28 -20.78 7.91 -26.91
CA ILE A 28 -21.79 7.72 -25.86
C ILE A 28 -21.88 9.04 -25.09
N ASP A 29 -23.08 9.58 -24.98
CA ASP A 29 -23.40 10.73 -24.15
C ASP A 29 -23.30 10.36 -22.67
N MET A 30 -22.34 10.97 -21.97
CA MET A 30 -22.01 10.69 -20.58
C MET A 30 -23.14 11.05 -19.61
N ALA A 31 -23.94 12.07 -19.94
CA ALA A 31 -25.06 12.52 -19.11
C ALA A 31 -26.27 11.58 -19.22
N LYS A 32 -26.48 10.99 -20.41
CA LYS A 32 -27.62 10.09 -20.66
C LYS A 32 -27.33 8.63 -20.38
N CYS A 33 -26.06 8.20 -20.40
CA CYS A 33 -25.71 6.81 -20.23
C CYS A 33 -25.95 6.36 -18.78
N ILE A 34 -26.89 5.44 -18.55
CA ILE A 34 -27.17 4.83 -17.24
C ILE A 34 -26.43 3.51 -17.02
N SER A 35 -25.53 3.13 -17.93
CA SER A 35 -24.68 1.93 -17.84
C SER A 35 -25.39 0.59 -17.64
N CYS A 36 -26.62 0.46 -18.16
CA CYS A 36 -27.41 -0.77 -18.14
C CYS A 36 -26.86 -1.93 -18.99
N GLY A 37 -25.86 -1.72 -19.85
CA GLY A 37 -25.24 -2.76 -20.67
C GLY A 37 -26.01 -3.31 -21.87
N LEU A 38 -27.28 -2.97 -22.05
CA LEU A 38 -28.13 -3.44 -23.18
C LEU A 38 -27.48 -3.20 -24.55
N CYS A 39 -26.80 -2.06 -24.73
CA CYS A 39 -26.12 -1.74 -25.98
C CYS A 39 -24.99 -2.73 -26.33
N ALA A 40 -24.25 -3.22 -25.33
CA ALA A 40 -23.19 -4.21 -25.49
C ALA A 40 -23.74 -5.60 -25.76
N GLU A 41 -24.80 -5.99 -25.04
CA GLU A 41 -25.50 -7.26 -25.25
C GLU A 41 -25.93 -7.42 -26.71
N LYS A 42 -26.54 -6.38 -27.29
CA LYS A 42 -27.05 -6.39 -28.67
C LYS A 42 -26.00 -6.12 -29.74
N CYS A 43 -24.76 -5.80 -29.37
CA CYS A 43 -23.68 -5.58 -30.34
C CYS A 43 -23.26 -6.92 -31.00
N PRO A 44 -23.31 -7.05 -32.34
CA PRO A 44 -22.97 -8.30 -33.02
C PRO A 44 -21.45 -8.53 -33.12
N LYS A 45 -20.64 -7.46 -33.04
CA LYS A 45 -19.17 -7.56 -33.16
C LYS A 45 -18.55 -7.99 -31.83
N LYS A 46 -17.86 -9.12 -31.85
CA LYS A 46 -16.95 -9.61 -30.81
C LYS A 46 -15.49 -9.33 -31.20
N VAL A 47 -14.67 -8.99 -30.22
CA VAL A 47 -13.22 -8.77 -30.31
C VAL A 47 -12.56 -9.29 -29.04
N PRO A 48 -11.25 -9.61 -29.04
CA PRO A 48 -10.53 -9.94 -27.81
C PRO A 48 -10.67 -8.84 -26.75
N ASP A 49 -10.83 -9.23 -25.49
CA ASP A 49 -10.91 -8.30 -24.35
C ASP A 49 -9.52 -8.04 -23.79
N GLU A 50 -8.96 -6.87 -24.09
CA GLU A 50 -7.61 -6.50 -23.69
C GLU A 50 -7.48 -6.35 -22.17
N TYR A 51 -8.56 -5.99 -21.46
CA TYR A 51 -8.56 -5.92 -20.00
C TYR A 51 -8.46 -7.30 -19.35
N ASN A 52 -9.05 -8.31 -20.00
CA ASN A 52 -8.99 -9.72 -19.59
C ASN A 52 -7.86 -10.47 -20.30
N MET A 53 -6.81 -9.77 -20.75
CA MET A 53 -5.64 -10.36 -21.40
C MET A 53 -5.99 -11.27 -22.59
N ASN A 54 -7.06 -10.95 -23.33
CA ASN A 54 -7.58 -11.71 -24.46
C ASN A 54 -8.12 -13.12 -24.13
N LEU A 55 -8.25 -13.48 -22.84
CA LEU A 55 -8.80 -14.76 -22.39
C LEU A 55 -10.32 -14.88 -22.62
N ALA A 56 -11.00 -13.76 -22.85
CA ALA A 56 -12.40 -13.71 -23.22
C ALA A 56 -12.66 -12.65 -24.31
N PRO A 57 -13.77 -12.75 -25.05
CA PRO A 57 -14.16 -11.71 -25.98
C PRO A 57 -14.96 -10.59 -25.30
N ARG A 58 -14.71 -9.34 -25.70
CA ARG A 58 -15.60 -8.19 -25.46
C ARG A 58 -16.37 -7.80 -26.73
N LYS A 59 -17.21 -6.78 -26.59
CA LYS A 59 -18.01 -6.18 -27.67
C LYS A 59 -17.38 -4.88 -28.17
N ALA A 60 -17.80 -4.41 -29.35
CA ALA A 60 -17.33 -3.12 -29.88
C ALA A 60 -17.82 -1.92 -29.05
N VAL A 61 -19.04 -1.98 -28.50
CA VAL A 61 -19.48 -1.10 -27.42
C VAL A 61 -19.27 -1.83 -26.10
N TYR A 62 -18.52 -1.24 -25.19
CA TYR A 62 -17.99 -1.93 -24.01
C TYR A 62 -17.88 -1.00 -22.81
N LEU A 63 -17.85 -1.60 -21.62
CA LEU A 63 -17.43 -0.96 -20.39
C LEU A 63 -15.97 -1.38 -20.17
N GLY A 64 -15.11 -0.45 -19.74
CA GLY A 64 -13.66 -0.73 -19.64
C GLY A 64 -13.32 -1.90 -18.70
N TYR A 65 -13.98 -1.94 -17.54
CA TYR A 65 -13.97 -3.05 -16.59
C TYR A 65 -15.17 -2.91 -15.63
N ALA A 66 -15.48 -3.93 -14.85
CA ALA A 66 -16.69 -3.97 -14.03
C ALA A 66 -16.84 -2.77 -13.06
N GLN A 67 -15.76 -2.33 -12.42
CA GLN A 67 -15.73 -1.19 -11.49
C GLN A 67 -15.17 0.08 -12.14
N ALA A 68 -15.33 0.25 -13.46
CA ALA A 68 -14.81 1.41 -14.17
C ALA A 68 -15.35 2.72 -13.59
N VAL A 69 -14.47 3.71 -13.38
CA VAL A 69 -14.84 5.06 -12.98
C VAL A 69 -14.34 6.05 -14.05
N PRO A 70 -15.23 6.83 -14.69
CA PRO A 70 -16.68 6.80 -14.57
C PRO A 70 -17.28 5.48 -15.13
N PRO A 71 -18.37 4.94 -14.54
CA PRO A 71 -18.99 3.70 -14.99
C PRO A 71 -19.83 4.03 -16.22
N LYS A 72 -19.18 4.17 -17.39
CA LYS A 72 -19.82 4.61 -18.65
C LYS A 72 -19.24 3.86 -19.84
N TYR A 73 -20.13 3.40 -20.71
CA TYR A 73 -19.77 2.68 -21.93
C TYR A 73 -19.02 3.56 -22.93
N SER A 74 -18.28 2.92 -23.83
CA SER A 74 -17.59 3.55 -24.96
C SER A 74 -17.68 2.65 -26.19
N ILE A 75 -17.64 3.24 -27.39
CA ILE A 75 -17.60 2.49 -28.66
C ILE A 75 -16.18 2.55 -29.23
N ASP A 76 -15.59 1.39 -29.45
CA ASP A 76 -14.32 1.28 -30.15
C ASP A 76 -14.53 1.45 -31.67
N LYS A 77 -14.18 2.65 -32.16
CA LYS A 77 -14.26 3.02 -33.59
C LYS A 77 -13.46 2.07 -34.48
N ASN A 78 -12.35 1.51 -33.98
CA ASN A 78 -11.44 0.70 -34.79
C ASN A 78 -12.00 -0.68 -35.13
N VAL A 79 -13.03 -1.14 -34.43
CA VAL A 79 -13.64 -2.46 -34.65
C VAL A 79 -15.14 -2.41 -34.90
N CYS A 80 -15.81 -1.31 -34.55
CA CYS A 80 -17.25 -1.15 -34.69
C CYS A 80 -17.71 -1.19 -36.16
N LEU A 81 -18.73 -2.02 -36.43
CA LEU A 81 -19.27 -2.22 -37.78
C LEU A 81 -19.96 -0.98 -38.35
N TYR A 82 -20.48 -0.07 -37.51
CA TYR A 82 -21.04 1.21 -37.97
C TYR A 82 -19.97 2.01 -38.73
N PHE A 83 -18.81 2.22 -38.10
CA PHE A 83 -17.70 2.98 -38.70
C PHE A 83 -16.98 2.22 -39.81
N LYS A 84 -16.92 0.88 -39.73
CA LYS A 84 -16.21 0.06 -40.72
C LYS A 84 -17.02 -0.30 -41.97
N LYS A 85 -18.35 -0.32 -41.90
CA LYS A 85 -19.24 -0.77 -43.00
C LYS A 85 -20.24 0.30 -43.44
N GLY A 86 -19.87 1.57 -43.37
CA GLY A 86 -20.65 2.68 -43.94
C GLY A 86 -21.99 2.92 -43.25
N GLY A 87 -22.04 2.86 -41.92
CA GLY A 87 -23.20 3.29 -41.12
C GLY A 87 -24.35 2.29 -40.99
N LYS A 88 -24.25 1.09 -41.58
CA LYS A 88 -25.36 0.13 -41.63
C LYS A 88 -25.77 -0.46 -40.27
N CYS A 89 -24.82 -0.65 -39.36
CA CYS A 89 -25.08 -1.29 -38.06
C CYS A 89 -25.44 -0.26 -36.99
N LYS A 90 -26.72 -0.20 -36.59
CA LYS A 90 -27.23 0.72 -35.54
C LYS A 90 -27.82 -0.01 -34.33
N ALA A 91 -27.40 -1.24 -34.06
CA ALA A 91 -27.97 -2.06 -33.00
C ALA A 91 -27.86 -1.39 -31.62
N CYS A 92 -26.67 -0.92 -31.22
CA CYS A 92 -26.48 -0.27 -29.93
C CYS A 92 -27.33 1.00 -29.76
N GLU A 93 -27.51 1.80 -30.81
CA GLU A 93 -28.38 2.98 -30.82
C GLU A 93 -29.86 2.59 -30.67
N LYS A 94 -30.33 1.62 -31.47
CA LYS A 94 -31.73 1.16 -31.45
C LYS A 94 -32.18 0.61 -30.10
N PHE A 95 -31.29 -0.08 -29.38
CA PHE A 95 -31.60 -0.73 -28.10
C PHE A 95 -31.19 0.10 -26.88
N CYS A 96 -30.67 1.32 -27.05
CA CYS A 96 -30.33 2.18 -25.94
C CYS A 96 -31.59 2.88 -25.39
N PRO A 97 -32.04 2.58 -24.16
CA PRO A 97 -33.31 3.11 -23.63
C PRO A 97 -33.27 4.63 -23.41
N THR A 98 -32.08 5.20 -23.16
CA THR A 98 -31.90 6.64 -22.90
C THR A 98 -31.44 7.44 -24.11
N GLY A 99 -31.27 6.78 -25.27
CA GLY A 99 -30.73 7.43 -26.47
C GLY A 99 -29.33 8.02 -26.28
N ALA A 100 -28.50 7.37 -25.47
CA ALA A 100 -27.15 7.84 -25.16
C ALA A 100 -26.13 7.58 -26.27
N VAL A 101 -26.41 6.70 -27.24
CA VAL A 101 -25.47 6.41 -28.34
C VAL A 101 -25.46 7.57 -29.33
N ASP A 102 -24.28 8.12 -29.60
CA ASP A 102 -24.09 9.23 -30.54
C ASP A 102 -22.85 9.00 -31.38
N PHE A 103 -23.04 8.48 -32.60
CA PHE A 103 -21.96 8.20 -33.54
C PHE A 103 -21.33 9.46 -34.16
N SER A 104 -21.94 10.63 -33.98
CA SER A 104 -21.46 11.90 -34.55
C SER A 104 -20.43 12.61 -33.67
N GLN A 105 -20.16 12.09 -32.46
CA GLN A 105 -19.13 12.64 -31.58
C GLN A 105 -17.76 12.63 -32.25
N GLU A 106 -17.04 13.75 -32.14
CA GLU A 106 -15.66 13.90 -32.56
C GLU A 106 -14.74 14.13 -31.36
N ASP A 107 -13.45 13.88 -31.57
CA ASP A 107 -12.42 14.18 -30.58
C ASP A 107 -12.42 15.69 -30.31
N LYS A 108 -12.32 16.07 -29.02
CA LYS A 108 -12.33 17.47 -28.60
C LYS A 108 -10.98 17.84 -28.05
N GLU A 109 -10.38 18.90 -28.59
CA GLU A 109 -9.20 19.51 -27.99
C GLU A 109 -9.62 20.57 -26.98
N LYS A 110 -8.99 20.54 -25.81
CA LYS A 110 -9.22 21.46 -24.71
C LYS A 110 -7.87 21.96 -24.21
N GLU A 111 -7.85 23.23 -23.83
CA GLU A 111 -6.69 23.83 -23.19
C GLU A 111 -7.02 24.07 -21.71
N ILE A 112 -6.16 23.57 -20.83
CA ILE A 112 -6.36 23.58 -19.38
C ILE A 112 -5.21 24.35 -18.75
N ALA A 113 -5.54 25.45 -18.08
CA ALA A 113 -4.59 26.19 -17.26
C ALA A 113 -4.35 25.44 -15.94
N VAL A 114 -3.10 25.09 -15.65
CA VAL A 114 -2.70 24.39 -14.42
C VAL A 114 -1.42 24.99 -13.84
N GLY A 115 -1.28 24.99 -12.53
CA GLY A 115 -0.07 25.50 -11.89
C GLY A 115 1.07 24.49 -11.80
N SER A 116 0.75 23.19 -11.79
CA SER A 116 1.70 22.09 -11.70
C SER A 116 1.16 20.85 -12.41
N VAL A 117 2.03 19.91 -12.78
CA VAL A 117 1.67 18.64 -13.42
C VAL A 117 2.28 17.47 -12.66
N ILE A 118 1.53 16.39 -12.49
CA ILE A 118 2.03 15.13 -11.89
C ILE A 118 1.83 14.01 -12.93
N LEU A 119 2.92 13.31 -13.26
CA LEU A 119 2.94 12.20 -14.20
C LEU A 119 2.80 10.87 -13.47
N ALA A 120 1.70 10.18 -13.73
CA ALA A 120 1.42 8.84 -13.22
C ALA A 120 0.92 7.88 -14.32
N PRO A 121 1.59 7.76 -15.49
CA PRO A 121 1.11 6.92 -16.59
C PRO A 121 1.22 5.41 -16.32
N GLY A 122 1.89 5.00 -15.23
CA GLY A 122 2.03 3.59 -14.85
C GLY A 122 3.13 2.87 -15.64
N PHE A 123 2.85 1.62 -16.02
CA PHE A 123 3.76 0.74 -16.75
C PHE A 123 2.98 -0.09 -17.78
N LYS A 124 3.72 -0.79 -18.64
CA LYS A 124 3.24 -1.86 -19.52
C LYS A 124 3.89 -3.18 -19.11
N PRO A 125 3.15 -4.29 -18.92
CA PRO A 125 3.76 -5.60 -18.73
C PRO A 125 4.61 -6.01 -19.94
N TYR A 126 5.74 -6.68 -19.70
CA TYR A 126 6.57 -7.26 -20.76
C TYR A 126 5.76 -8.28 -21.59
N ASP A 127 5.96 -8.27 -22.90
CA ASP A 127 5.36 -9.24 -23.82
C ASP A 127 6.35 -10.39 -24.12
N PRO A 128 6.13 -11.59 -23.56
CA PRO A 128 7.03 -12.72 -23.74
C PRO A 128 6.91 -13.40 -25.10
N THR A 129 6.03 -12.97 -26.00
CA THR A 129 5.93 -13.49 -27.38
C THR A 129 7.27 -13.44 -28.13
N ARG A 130 8.13 -12.47 -27.78
CA ARG A 130 9.46 -12.29 -28.35
C ARG A 130 10.47 -13.37 -27.91
N TYR A 131 10.18 -14.11 -26.85
CA TYR A 131 11.04 -15.15 -26.33
C TYR A 131 10.59 -16.53 -26.85
N GLU A 132 11.09 -16.91 -28.03
CA GLU A 132 10.67 -18.13 -28.72
C GLU A 132 10.81 -19.41 -27.87
N ALA A 133 11.85 -19.51 -27.04
CA ALA A 133 12.14 -20.69 -26.22
C ALA A 133 11.10 -20.94 -25.11
N TYR A 134 10.26 -19.96 -24.77
CA TYR A 134 9.15 -20.14 -23.83
C TYR A 134 7.85 -20.52 -24.52
N HIS A 135 7.79 -20.46 -25.86
CA HIS A 135 6.64 -20.89 -26.64
C HIS A 135 5.28 -20.31 -26.19
N TYR A 136 5.28 -19.15 -25.52
CA TYR A 136 4.10 -18.52 -24.92
C TYR A 136 2.93 -18.39 -25.90
N ALA A 137 3.16 -17.83 -27.09
CA ALA A 137 2.11 -17.66 -28.09
C ALA A 137 1.62 -18.97 -28.75
N LYS A 138 2.28 -20.11 -28.48
CA LYS A 138 1.97 -21.41 -29.09
C LYS A 138 1.28 -22.36 -28.11
N PHE A 139 1.54 -22.24 -26.81
CA PHE A 139 1.04 -23.16 -25.79
C PHE A 139 0.00 -22.47 -24.89
N PRO A 140 -1.28 -22.86 -24.95
CA PRO A 140 -2.35 -22.19 -24.20
C PRO A 140 -2.19 -22.29 -22.68
N ASN A 141 -1.46 -23.30 -22.18
CA ASN A 141 -1.19 -23.47 -20.75
C ASN A 141 0.12 -22.81 -20.29
N VAL A 142 0.77 -22.03 -21.16
CA VAL A 142 1.81 -21.08 -20.77
C VAL A 142 1.17 -19.71 -20.71
N VAL A 143 0.94 -19.21 -19.50
CA VAL A 143 0.30 -17.91 -19.25
C VAL A 143 1.29 -16.93 -18.64
N THR A 144 1.00 -15.65 -18.70
CA THR A 144 1.69 -14.60 -17.94
C THR A 144 1.07 -14.46 -16.56
N SER A 145 1.81 -13.88 -15.62
CA SER A 145 1.27 -13.52 -14.31
C SER A 145 0.04 -12.62 -14.41
N MET A 146 0.01 -11.70 -15.39
CA MET A 146 -1.17 -10.86 -15.64
C MET A 146 -2.40 -11.66 -16.11
N GLU A 147 -2.22 -12.69 -16.94
CA GLU A 147 -3.30 -13.60 -17.32
C GLU A 147 -3.80 -14.40 -16.13
N LEU A 148 -2.89 -14.93 -15.29
CA LEU A 148 -3.28 -15.63 -14.06
C LEU A 148 -4.07 -14.73 -13.10
N GLU A 149 -3.66 -13.46 -12.93
CA GLU A 149 -4.43 -12.47 -12.16
C GLU A 149 -5.85 -12.27 -12.73
N ARG A 150 -6.02 -12.33 -14.05
CA ARG A 150 -7.37 -12.28 -14.66
C ARG A 150 -8.12 -13.59 -14.47
N ILE A 151 -7.47 -14.75 -14.53
CA ILE A 151 -8.09 -16.05 -14.27
C ILE A 151 -8.67 -16.10 -12.84
N LEU A 152 -7.86 -15.69 -11.86
CA LEU A 152 -8.22 -15.69 -10.43
C LEU A 152 -9.10 -14.50 -10.01
N ALA A 153 -9.27 -13.48 -10.87
CA ALA A 153 -10.13 -12.36 -10.56
C ALA A 153 -11.62 -12.74 -10.57
N ALA A 154 -12.34 -12.35 -9.51
CA ALA A 154 -13.79 -12.54 -9.42
C ALA A 154 -14.58 -11.89 -10.58
N ALA A 155 -14.11 -10.72 -11.05
CA ALA A 155 -14.66 -10.03 -12.23
C ALA A 155 -13.89 -10.39 -13.53
N GLY A 156 -13.14 -11.49 -13.51
CA GLY A 156 -12.39 -12.04 -14.63
C GLY A 156 -13.22 -13.00 -15.49
N PRO A 157 -12.64 -13.49 -16.60
CA PRO A 157 -13.30 -14.37 -17.56
C PRO A 157 -13.79 -15.69 -16.94
N PHE A 158 -13.09 -16.19 -15.91
CA PHE A 158 -13.40 -17.46 -15.24
C PHE A 158 -13.97 -17.25 -13.83
N GLN A 159 -14.40 -16.03 -13.50
CA GLN A 159 -15.07 -15.70 -12.23
C GLN A 159 -14.30 -16.09 -10.96
N GLY A 160 -12.97 -16.18 -11.05
CA GLY A 160 -12.08 -16.55 -9.95
C GLY A 160 -11.80 -18.04 -9.81
N HIS A 161 -12.32 -18.88 -10.71
CA HIS A 161 -11.97 -20.30 -10.76
C HIS A 161 -10.59 -20.50 -11.39
N LEU A 162 -9.72 -21.22 -10.69
CA LEU A 162 -8.40 -21.60 -11.19
C LEU A 162 -8.56 -22.66 -12.29
N VAL A 163 -8.28 -22.29 -13.54
CA VAL A 163 -8.45 -23.17 -14.70
C VAL A 163 -7.31 -23.02 -15.70
N ARG A 164 -7.03 -24.11 -16.42
CA ARG A 164 -6.17 -24.14 -17.60
C ARG A 164 -6.87 -23.49 -18.79
N PRO A 165 -6.24 -22.56 -19.52
CA PRO A 165 -6.88 -21.95 -20.68
C PRO A 165 -7.16 -22.93 -21.82
N SER A 166 -6.45 -24.07 -21.92
CA SER A 166 -6.63 -25.02 -23.03
C SER A 166 -7.96 -25.77 -22.97
N ASP A 167 -8.34 -26.25 -21.79
CA ASP A 167 -9.47 -27.16 -21.61
C ASP A 167 -10.38 -26.83 -20.41
N HIS A 168 -10.10 -25.72 -19.73
CA HIS A 168 -10.83 -25.21 -18.56
C HIS A 168 -10.87 -26.17 -17.36
N LYS A 169 -9.98 -27.17 -17.32
CA LYS A 169 -9.81 -28.01 -16.13
C LYS A 169 -8.97 -27.31 -15.09
N GLU A 170 -9.13 -27.73 -13.84
CA GLU A 170 -8.31 -27.26 -12.74
C GLU A 170 -6.91 -27.90 -12.83
N PRO A 171 -5.81 -27.13 -12.78
CA PRO A 171 -4.46 -27.67 -12.75
C PRO A 171 -4.13 -28.27 -11.38
N GLU A 172 -3.46 -29.42 -11.34
CA GLU A 172 -2.92 -30.04 -10.13
C GLU A 172 -1.48 -29.60 -9.86
N LYS A 173 -0.79 -29.10 -10.89
CA LYS A 173 0.64 -28.72 -10.82
C LYS A 173 0.97 -27.48 -11.66
N ILE A 174 1.47 -26.44 -11.00
CA ILE A 174 1.81 -25.14 -11.61
C ILE A 174 3.25 -24.74 -11.28
N ALA A 175 3.96 -24.18 -12.27
CA ALA A 175 5.24 -23.53 -12.03
C ALA A 175 5.29 -22.06 -12.48
N TRP A 176 5.94 -21.22 -11.67
CA TRP A 176 6.19 -19.81 -11.95
C TRP A 176 7.65 -19.60 -12.35
N LEU A 177 7.89 -18.94 -13.47
CA LEU A 177 9.22 -18.62 -13.97
C LEU A 177 9.54 -17.15 -13.73
N GLN A 178 10.57 -16.87 -12.93
CA GLN A 178 10.93 -15.51 -12.56
C GLN A 178 11.79 -14.78 -13.59
N CYS A 179 11.78 -13.45 -13.51
CA CYS A 179 12.61 -12.54 -14.30
C CYS A 179 12.33 -12.59 -15.81
N VAL A 180 11.10 -12.87 -16.22
CA VAL A 180 10.72 -12.85 -17.65
C VAL A 180 10.63 -11.40 -18.11
N GLY A 181 11.54 -10.97 -19.01
CA GLY A 181 11.62 -9.58 -19.47
C GLY A 181 12.30 -8.61 -18.50
N SER A 182 13.09 -9.13 -17.55
CA SER A 182 13.87 -8.32 -16.60
C SER A 182 15.19 -9.01 -16.31
N ARG A 183 16.23 -8.23 -16.00
CA ARG A 183 17.60 -8.75 -15.86
C ARG A 183 18.04 -9.52 -17.12
N ASP A 184 17.60 -9.04 -18.29
CA ASP A 184 17.81 -9.68 -19.58
C ASP A 184 18.22 -8.67 -20.64
N LEU A 185 19.53 -8.63 -20.91
CA LEU A 185 20.11 -7.78 -21.96
C LEU A 185 19.98 -8.39 -23.35
N ASN A 186 19.93 -9.71 -23.46
CA ASN A 186 20.05 -10.41 -24.73
C ASN A 186 18.78 -10.32 -25.56
N HIS A 187 17.61 -10.41 -24.92
CA HIS A 187 16.33 -10.51 -25.62
C HIS A 187 15.57 -9.18 -25.69
N CYS A 188 15.68 -8.35 -24.64
CA CYS A 188 14.85 -7.15 -24.48
C CYS A 188 15.60 -5.89 -24.02
N ASP A 189 16.91 -5.98 -23.75
CA ASP A 189 17.73 -4.88 -23.23
C ASP A 189 17.23 -4.30 -21.88
N ASN A 190 16.49 -5.10 -21.11
CA ASN A 190 15.99 -4.73 -19.79
C ASN A 190 16.97 -5.19 -18.72
N SER A 191 18.00 -4.38 -18.47
CA SER A 191 19.01 -4.65 -17.43
C SER A 191 18.45 -4.63 -16.00
N HIS A 192 17.39 -3.86 -15.77
CA HIS A 192 16.84 -3.61 -14.45
C HIS A 192 16.04 -4.80 -13.90
N CYS A 193 15.83 -4.79 -12.60
CA CYS A 193 14.90 -5.69 -11.92
C CYS A 193 13.53 -5.03 -11.78
N SER A 194 12.46 -5.76 -12.10
CA SER A 194 11.09 -5.25 -11.97
C SER A 194 10.57 -5.06 -10.54
N ALA A 195 11.38 -5.42 -9.53
CA ALA A 195 11.14 -5.26 -8.08
C ALA A 195 9.92 -5.99 -7.49
N VAL A 196 8.88 -6.30 -8.28
CA VAL A 196 7.60 -6.86 -7.79
C VAL A 196 7.39 -8.33 -8.13
N CYS A 197 8.13 -8.88 -9.12
CA CYS A 197 7.86 -10.20 -9.69
C CYS A 197 8.01 -11.37 -8.73
N CYS A 198 9.00 -11.31 -7.84
CA CYS A 198 9.15 -12.28 -6.77
C CYS A 198 7.89 -12.33 -5.88
N MET A 199 7.35 -11.16 -5.51
CA MET A 199 6.25 -11.07 -4.55
C MET A 199 4.90 -11.44 -5.14
N TYR A 200 4.57 -10.97 -6.35
CA TYR A 200 3.29 -11.36 -6.93
C TYR A 200 3.26 -12.86 -7.26
N ALA A 201 4.39 -13.49 -7.60
CA ALA A 201 4.43 -14.93 -7.85
C ALA A 201 4.23 -15.75 -6.56
N ILE A 202 4.84 -15.31 -5.45
CA ILE A 202 4.58 -15.93 -4.13
C ILE A 202 3.09 -15.79 -3.78
N LYS A 203 2.52 -14.60 -3.99
CA LYS A 203 1.10 -14.34 -3.78
C LYS A 203 0.24 -15.23 -4.67
N GLU A 204 0.49 -15.26 -5.98
CA GLU A 204 -0.23 -16.07 -6.95
C GLU A 204 -0.15 -17.56 -6.61
N ALA A 205 1.00 -18.06 -6.16
CA ALA A 205 1.15 -19.44 -5.73
C ALA A 205 0.24 -19.76 -4.52
N ILE A 206 0.29 -18.93 -3.46
CA ILE A 206 -0.57 -19.10 -2.28
C ILE A 206 -2.05 -19.02 -2.68
N ILE A 207 -2.46 -17.97 -3.41
CA ILE A 207 -3.86 -17.80 -3.83
C ILE A 207 -4.32 -18.95 -4.73
N SER A 208 -3.46 -19.47 -5.61
CA SER A 208 -3.79 -20.63 -6.45
C SER A 208 -4.03 -21.87 -5.58
N LYS A 209 -3.23 -22.08 -4.52
CA LYS A 209 -3.47 -23.17 -3.56
C LYS A 209 -4.78 -22.97 -2.78
N GLU A 210 -5.10 -21.74 -2.38
CA GLU A 210 -6.36 -21.41 -1.68
C GLU A 210 -7.60 -21.57 -2.57
N HIS A 211 -7.47 -21.33 -3.88
CA HIS A 211 -8.55 -21.49 -4.86
C HIS A 211 -8.66 -22.90 -5.44
N SER A 212 -7.70 -23.78 -5.11
CA SER A 212 -7.68 -25.17 -5.57
C SER A 212 -8.50 -26.07 -4.63
N LYS A 213 -9.29 -26.97 -5.21
CA LYS A 213 -10.05 -28.02 -4.50
C LYS A 213 -9.17 -29.21 -4.11
N HIS A 214 -7.98 -29.30 -4.67
CA HIS A 214 -7.00 -30.36 -4.45
C HIS A 214 -5.69 -29.76 -3.92
N ASP A 215 -4.80 -30.58 -3.35
CA ASP A 215 -3.48 -30.11 -2.94
C ASP A 215 -2.63 -29.82 -4.19
N LEU A 216 -2.54 -28.54 -4.54
CA LEU A 216 -1.83 -28.03 -5.72
C LEU A 216 -0.31 -28.04 -5.49
N ASP A 217 0.44 -28.71 -6.37
CA ASP A 217 1.91 -28.64 -6.41
C ASP A 217 2.35 -27.33 -7.08
N ALA A 218 2.83 -26.39 -6.26
CA ALA A 218 3.30 -25.09 -6.69
C ALA A 218 4.82 -24.98 -6.61
N ALA A 219 5.47 -24.61 -7.72
CA ALA A 219 6.92 -24.41 -7.78
C ALA A 219 7.32 -23.05 -8.38
N ILE A 220 8.22 -22.32 -7.72
CA ILE A 220 8.72 -21.03 -8.18
C ILE A 220 10.19 -21.16 -8.56
N PHE A 221 10.50 -20.94 -9.84
CA PHE A 221 11.83 -21.01 -10.42
C PHE A 221 12.48 -19.62 -10.46
N PHE A 222 13.60 -19.44 -9.78
CA PHE A 222 14.18 -18.11 -9.54
C PHE A 222 15.71 -18.06 -9.59
N MET A 223 16.27 -16.84 -9.67
CA MET A 223 17.71 -16.59 -9.52
C MET A 223 18.05 -16.07 -8.12
N ASP A 224 17.40 -14.99 -7.70
CA ASP A 224 17.49 -14.36 -6.38
C ASP A 224 16.08 -14.03 -5.90
N MET A 225 15.73 -14.39 -4.66
CA MET A 225 14.43 -14.03 -4.10
C MET A 225 14.48 -12.64 -3.46
N ARG A 226 13.77 -11.67 -4.05
CA ARG A 226 13.84 -10.24 -3.72
C ARG A 226 12.66 -9.73 -2.87
N THR A 227 12.40 -10.38 -1.75
CA THR A 227 11.36 -10.07 -0.75
C THR A 227 11.82 -8.94 0.21
N HIS A 228 11.99 -7.73 -0.34
CA HIS A 228 12.68 -6.62 0.34
C HIS A 228 11.76 -5.63 1.09
N GLY A 229 10.46 -5.70 0.88
CA GLY A 229 9.46 -4.85 1.55
C GLY A 229 9.17 -5.30 2.98
N LYS A 230 8.45 -4.44 3.71
CA LYS A 230 7.99 -4.73 5.07
C LYS A 230 7.08 -5.97 5.08
N GLU A 231 7.32 -6.90 6.00
CA GLU A 231 6.65 -8.22 6.09
C GLU A 231 6.87 -9.18 4.89
N PHE A 232 7.62 -8.80 3.85
CA PHE A 232 7.75 -9.63 2.65
C PHE A 232 8.56 -10.92 2.89
N GLU A 233 9.56 -10.87 3.77
CA GLU A 233 10.35 -12.07 4.11
C GLU A 233 9.51 -13.10 4.85
N LYS A 234 8.70 -12.66 5.82
CA LYS A 234 7.77 -13.55 6.53
C LYS A 234 6.73 -14.14 5.60
N TYR A 235 6.24 -13.37 4.63
CA TYR A 235 5.32 -13.89 3.61
C TYR A 235 5.96 -14.96 2.73
N TYR A 236 7.25 -14.80 2.41
CA TYR A 236 8.03 -15.84 1.72
C TYR A 236 8.19 -17.12 2.56
N TRP A 237 8.52 -17.00 3.85
CA TRP A 237 8.58 -18.16 4.75
C TRP A 237 7.23 -18.83 4.93
N ARG A 238 6.15 -18.05 5.09
CA ARG A 238 4.78 -18.57 5.13
C ARG A 238 4.44 -19.39 3.88
N ALA A 239 4.82 -18.92 2.69
CA ALA A 239 4.60 -19.68 1.46
C ALA A 239 5.33 -21.03 1.47
N GLN A 240 6.54 -21.07 2.01
CA GLN A 240 7.36 -22.27 2.11
C GLN A 240 6.84 -23.23 3.19
N ASP A 241 6.60 -22.72 4.39
CA ASP A 241 6.40 -23.53 5.61
C ASP A 241 4.92 -23.90 5.83
N GLU A 242 3.98 -23.01 5.52
CA GLU A 242 2.53 -23.24 5.72
C GLU A 242 1.84 -23.76 4.46
N PHE A 243 2.29 -23.33 3.26
CA PHE A 243 1.66 -23.69 1.98
C PHE A 243 2.47 -24.68 1.14
N SER A 244 3.66 -25.10 1.61
CA SER A 244 4.54 -26.05 0.91
C SER A 244 4.88 -25.64 -0.52
N VAL A 245 4.99 -24.33 -0.79
CA VAL A 245 5.44 -23.82 -2.10
C VAL A 245 6.93 -24.14 -2.27
N ARG A 246 7.27 -24.82 -3.37
CA ARG A 246 8.67 -25.18 -3.68
C ARG A 246 9.40 -23.99 -4.29
N PHE A 247 10.57 -23.67 -3.77
CA PHE A 247 11.43 -22.61 -4.32
C PHE A 247 12.67 -23.23 -4.94
N ILE A 248 12.77 -23.16 -6.26
CA ILE A 248 13.82 -23.83 -7.03
C ILE A 248 14.71 -22.77 -7.65
N ARG A 249 15.98 -22.73 -7.22
CA ARG A 249 16.93 -21.76 -7.74
C ARG A 249 17.49 -22.19 -9.10
N SER A 250 16.72 -21.95 -10.15
CA SER A 250 17.13 -22.22 -11.52
C SER A 250 16.47 -21.24 -12.48
N ARG A 251 17.25 -20.66 -13.41
CA ARG A 251 16.69 -19.89 -14.52
C ARG A 251 16.37 -20.84 -15.66
N VAL A 252 15.10 -21.15 -15.85
CA VAL A 252 14.62 -22.04 -16.92
C VAL A 252 14.89 -21.40 -18.28
N HIS A 253 15.50 -22.19 -19.17
CA HIS A 253 15.88 -21.76 -20.52
C HIS A 253 14.79 -22.04 -21.58
N THR A 254 14.18 -23.23 -21.54
CA THR A 254 13.23 -23.70 -22.55
C THR A 254 12.00 -24.32 -21.89
N ILE A 255 10.85 -24.16 -22.54
CA ILE A 255 9.59 -24.86 -22.25
C ILE A 255 9.29 -25.79 -23.44
N ASP A 256 9.21 -27.10 -23.17
CA ASP A 256 8.95 -28.13 -24.18
C ASP A 256 7.52 -28.68 -24.03
N PRO A 257 6.75 -28.89 -25.11
CA PRO A 257 5.42 -29.49 -25.03
C PRO A 257 5.52 -30.98 -24.73
N VAL A 258 4.52 -31.53 -24.03
CA VAL A 258 4.39 -32.98 -23.84
C VAL A 258 3.60 -33.58 -25.00
N PRO A 259 4.15 -34.53 -25.78
CA PRO A 259 3.44 -35.09 -26.92
C PRO A 259 2.12 -35.76 -26.53
N GLY A 260 1.02 -35.35 -27.17
CA GLY A 260 -0.31 -35.94 -26.96
C GLY A 260 -1.10 -35.38 -25.78
N THR A 261 -0.56 -34.38 -25.06
CA THR A 261 -1.28 -33.63 -24.02
C THR A 261 -1.13 -32.12 -24.23
N ASP A 262 -1.87 -31.32 -23.47
CA ASP A 262 -1.69 -29.86 -23.42
C ASP A 262 -0.71 -29.44 -22.31
N ASP A 263 -0.03 -30.40 -21.69
CA ASP A 263 0.90 -30.16 -20.59
C ASP A 263 2.26 -29.72 -21.12
N VAL A 264 3.05 -29.12 -20.24
CA VAL A 264 4.35 -28.54 -20.58
C VAL A 264 5.42 -29.07 -19.66
N SER A 265 6.62 -29.27 -20.20
CA SER A 265 7.77 -29.78 -19.46
C SER A 265 8.91 -28.76 -19.48
N ILE A 266 9.65 -28.71 -18.37
CA ILE A 266 10.84 -27.88 -18.24
C ILE A 266 12.02 -28.73 -17.79
N ARG A 267 13.20 -28.34 -18.24
CA ARG A 267 14.46 -28.95 -17.86
C ARG A 267 15.31 -27.94 -17.11
N TYR A 268 15.79 -28.32 -15.93
CA TYR A 268 16.53 -27.42 -15.06
C TYR A 268 17.58 -28.19 -14.24
N LEU A 269 18.55 -27.45 -13.71
CA LEU A 269 19.49 -27.97 -12.71
C LEU A 269 18.97 -27.58 -11.32
N ASP A 270 18.89 -28.55 -10.42
CA ASP A 270 18.68 -28.26 -9.00
C ASP A 270 19.98 -27.75 -8.34
N GLU A 271 19.92 -27.42 -7.05
CA GLU A 271 21.08 -26.93 -6.30
C GLU A 271 22.16 -28.01 -6.12
N ASP A 272 21.76 -29.28 -6.22
CA ASP A 272 22.66 -30.43 -6.28
C ASP A 272 23.26 -30.65 -7.68
N GLY A 273 23.01 -29.74 -8.62
CA GLY A 273 23.55 -29.80 -9.98
C GLY A 273 23.02 -31.01 -10.78
N ALA A 274 21.99 -31.68 -10.26
CA ALA A 274 21.34 -32.78 -10.95
C ALA A 274 20.37 -32.21 -11.99
N LEU A 275 20.44 -32.77 -13.20
CA LEU A 275 19.51 -32.42 -14.26
C LEU A 275 18.15 -33.05 -13.98
N LYS A 276 17.12 -32.21 -13.83
CA LYS A 276 15.74 -32.61 -13.65
C LYS A 276 14.92 -32.25 -14.88
N THR A 277 13.97 -33.10 -15.20
CA THR A 277 12.88 -32.81 -16.16
C THR A 277 11.58 -33.03 -15.42
N GLU A 278 10.72 -32.02 -15.44
CA GLU A 278 9.47 -32.03 -14.69
C GLU A 278 8.33 -31.51 -15.60
N THR A 279 7.19 -32.19 -15.53
CA THR A 279 5.97 -31.84 -16.27
C THR A 279 5.03 -31.05 -15.36
N PHE A 280 4.38 -30.04 -15.92
CA PHE A 280 3.43 -29.15 -15.27
C PHE A 280 2.18 -29.02 -16.13
N ASP A 281 1.03 -28.89 -15.48
CA ASP A 281 -0.24 -28.69 -16.17
C ASP A 281 -0.36 -27.26 -16.70
N MET A 282 0.30 -26.31 -16.02
CA MET A 282 0.33 -24.90 -16.39
C MET A 282 1.65 -24.24 -15.97
N LEU A 283 2.16 -23.33 -16.78
CA LEU A 283 3.30 -22.48 -16.46
C LEU A 283 2.92 -21.01 -16.46
N VAL A 284 3.41 -20.27 -15.48
CA VAL A 284 3.17 -18.84 -15.29
C VAL A 284 4.48 -18.08 -15.49
N LEU A 285 4.53 -17.24 -16.50
CA LEU A 285 5.64 -16.35 -16.80
C LEU A 285 5.49 -15.08 -15.96
N SER A 286 6.35 -14.91 -14.96
CA SER A 286 6.38 -13.69 -14.14
C SER A 286 6.99 -12.55 -14.95
N VAL A 287 6.13 -11.82 -15.69
CA VAL A 287 6.51 -10.75 -16.61
C VAL A 287 6.92 -9.44 -15.92
N GLY A 288 8.00 -8.84 -16.41
CA GLY A 288 8.53 -7.57 -15.93
C GLY A 288 7.68 -6.34 -16.28
N LEU A 289 8.09 -5.18 -15.75
CA LEU A 289 7.49 -3.87 -15.98
C LEU A 289 8.32 -3.07 -16.98
N GLU A 290 7.68 -2.54 -18.02
CA GLU A 290 8.29 -1.68 -19.04
C GLU A 290 7.57 -0.33 -19.15
N VAL A 291 8.23 0.64 -19.77
CA VAL A 291 7.61 1.92 -20.16
C VAL A 291 7.05 1.79 -21.57
N ALA A 292 5.75 2.08 -21.74
CA ALA A 292 5.09 2.03 -23.03
C ALA A 292 5.67 3.08 -24.00
N PRO A 293 5.77 2.79 -25.33
CA PRO A 293 6.27 3.75 -26.31
C PRO A 293 5.53 5.10 -26.30
N GLU A 294 4.22 5.09 -26.06
CA GLU A 294 3.39 6.29 -25.96
C GLU A 294 3.76 7.16 -24.75
N VAL A 295 4.24 6.54 -23.68
CA VAL A 295 4.70 7.24 -22.47
C VAL A 295 6.09 7.84 -22.69
N VAL A 296 6.96 7.17 -23.45
CA VAL A 296 8.23 7.75 -23.89
C VAL A 296 7.99 9.01 -24.73
N GLU A 297 7.02 8.97 -25.64
CA GLU A 297 6.65 10.13 -26.45
C GLU A 297 5.98 11.24 -25.62
N LEU A 298 5.21 10.88 -24.59
CA LEU A 298 4.69 11.83 -23.61
C LEU A 298 5.84 12.55 -22.88
N GLY A 299 6.87 11.82 -22.45
CA GLY A 299 8.07 12.40 -21.84
C GLY A 299 8.70 13.48 -22.73
N LYS A 300 8.91 13.18 -24.03
CA LYS A 300 9.41 14.16 -25.01
C LYS A 300 8.48 15.36 -25.18
N THR A 301 7.18 15.11 -25.31
CA THR A 301 6.14 16.15 -25.47
C THR A 301 6.16 17.11 -24.28
N LEU A 302 6.44 16.60 -23.08
CA LEU A 302 6.50 17.38 -21.85
C LEU A 302 7.90 17.93 -21.55
N GLY A 303 8.92 17.60 -22.34
CA GLY A 303 10.30 17.98 -22.06
C GLY A 303 10.84 17.39 -20.75
N VAL A 304 10.47 16.15 -20.45
CA VAL A 304 10.95 15.38 -19.31
C VAL A 304 12.00 14.38 -19.79
N GLU A 305 13.17 14.40 -19.15
CA GLU A 305 14.27 13.49 -19.45
C GLU A 305 13.98 12.10 -18.89
N LEU A 306 14.42 11.07 -19.62
CA LEU A 306 14.28 9.67 -19.25
C LEU A 306 15.67 9.05 -19.10
N ASN A 307 15.83 8.14 -18.14
CA ASN A 307 17.07 7.40 -17.95
C ASN A 307 17.27 6.31 -19.01
N SER A 308 18.40 5.59 -18.94
CA SER A 308 18.75 4.52 -19.91
C SER A 308 17.72 3.39 -19.98
N ASN A 309 16.96 3.16 -18.91
CA ASN A 309 15.86 2.19 -18.85
C ASN A 309 14.49 2.80 -19.20
N LYS A 310 14.45 4.04 -19.73
CA LYS A 310 13.25 4.77 -20.20
C LYS A 310 12.28 5.24 -19.11
N PHE A 311 12.63 5.09 -17.84
CA PHE A 311 11.86 5.68 -16.72
C PHE A 311 12.19 7.17 -16.58
N ALA A 312 11.33 7.93 -15.90
CA ALA A 312 11.60 9.35 -15.62
C ALA A 312 12.92 9.50 -14.85
N ASP A 313 13.78 10.41 -15.31
CA ASP A 313 15.05 10.66 -14.64
C ASP A 313 14.85 11.54 -13.40
N THR A 314 15.35 11.07 -12.25
CA THR A 314 15.15 11.72 -10.93
C THR A 314 16.39 11.56 -10.06
N SER A 315 16.67 12.55 -9.23
CA SER A 315 17.74 12.51 -8.22
C SER A 315 17.30 11.77 -6.94
N SER A 316 18.26 11.18 -6.20
CA SER A 316 17.96 10.57 -4.89
C SER A 316 17.50 11.60 -3.85
N PHE A 317 17.83 12.87 -4.03
CA PHE A 317 17.45 13.97 -3.13
C PHE A 317 16.10 14.60 -3.50
N THR A 318 15.65 14.43 -4.75
CA THR A 318 14.34 14.90 -5.22
C THR A 318 13.62 13.78 -6.00
N PRO A 319 13.24 12.68 -5.33
CA PRO A 319 12.84 11.42 -5.98
C PRO A 319 11.55 11.49 -6.81
N VAL A 320 10.76 12.56 -6.63
CA VAL A 320 9.49 12.79 -7.35
C VAL A 320 9.54 13.99 -8.30
N SER A 321 10.68 14.67 -8.39
CA SER A 321 10.85 15.83 -9.28
C SER A 321 11.48 15.38 -10.59
N THR A 322 10.87 15.78 -11.71
CA THR A 322 11.45 15.54 -13.04
C THR A 322 12.50 16.59 -13.38
N SER A 323 13.22 16.41 -14.49
CA SER A 323 14.15 17.43 -15.01
C SER A 323 13.48 18.74 -15.43
N ARG A 324 12.15 18.78 -15.57
CA ARG A 324 11.39 20.01 -15.83
C ARG A 324 10.72 20.52 -14.55
N PRO A 325 11.13 21.68 -14.02
CA PRO A 325 10.51 22.27 -12.82
C PRO A 325 8.99 22.41 -12.97
N GLY A 326 8.26 22.18 -11.88
CA GLY A 326 6.79 22.22 -11.85
C GLY A 326 6.09 20.98 -12.44
N ILE A 327 6.86 20.03 -12.98
CA ILE A 327 6.39 18.70 -13.39
C ILE A 327 7.02 17.64 -12.48
N TYR A 328 6.16 16.82 -11.87
CA TYR A 328 6.50 15.78 -10.91
C TYR A 328 6.13 14.40 -11.45
N VAL A 329 6.65 13.34 -10.84
CA VAL A 329 6.41 11.95 -11.26
C VAL A 329 6.20 11.04 -10.05
N CYS A 330 5.30 10.06 -10.19
CA CYS A 330 5.10 9.02 -9.18
C CYS A 330 4.77 7.65 -9.79
N GLY A 331 4.96 6.60 -8.99
CA GLY A 331 4.56 5.24 -9.34
C GLY A 331 5.51 4.59 -10.34
N ALA A 332 5.02 3.62 -11.10
CA ALA A 332 5.86 2.77 -11.93
C ALA A 332 6.61 3.51 -13.06
N PHE A 333 6.21 4.75 -13.40
CA PHE A 333 6.94 5.56 -14.39
C PHE A 333 8.23 6.18 -13.85
N GLN A 334 8.33 6.42 -12.54
CA GLN A 334 9.59 6.82 -11.90
C GLN A 334 10.57 5.63 -11.82
N GLY A 335 10.04 4.41 -11.76
CA GLY A 335 10.82 3.17 -11.71
C GLY A 335 9.97 2.01 -11.20
N PRO A 336 10.41 0.74 -11.42
CA PRO A 336 9.67 -0.45 -10.99
C PRO A 336 9.46 -0.50 -9.47
N LYS A 337 8.21 -0.62 -9.02
CA LYS A 337 7.84 -0.64 -7.60
C LYS A 337 6.43 -1.18 -7.37
N ASP A 338 6.13 -1.44 -6.10
CA ASP A 338 4.84 -1.93 -5.65
C ASP A 338 3.81 -0.81 -5.39
N ILE A 339 2.62 -1.22 -4.96
CA ILE A 339 1.49 -0.32 -4.66
C ILE A 339 1.80 0.62 -3.48
N PRO A 340 2.25 0.14 -2.30
CA PRO A 340 2.61 1.02 -1.18
C PRO A 340 3.57 2.13 -1.58
N GLN A 341 4.65 1.82 -2.30
CA GLN A 341 5.63 2.81 -2.72
C GLN A 341 5.03 3.78 -3.76
N SER A 342 4.19 3.29 -4.67
CA SER A 342 3.49 4.14 -5.65
C SER A 342 2.53 5.14 -4.98
N VAL A 343 1.75 4.69 -3.99
CA VAL A 343 0.81 5.54 -3.24
C VAL A 343 1.56 6.58 -2.39
N MET A 344 2.67 6.18 -1.79
CA MET A 344 3.58 7.08 -1.09
C MET A 344 4.13 8.16 -2.03
N GLU A 345 4.67 7.79 -3.20
CA GLU A 345 5.19 8.76 -4.18
C GLU A 345 4.10 9.68 -4.76
N ALA A 346 2.87 9.20 -4.90
CA ALA A 346 1.75 10.03 -5.31
C ALA A 346 1.48 11.14 -4.27
N SER A 347 1.51 10.78 -2.98
CA SER A 347 1.39 11.75 -1.88
C SER A 347 2.59 12.71 -1.84
N ALA A 348 3.80 12.22 -2.07
CA ALA A 348 5.01 13.03 -2.14
C ALA A 348 5.00 14.03 -3.31
N SER A 349 4.53 13.60 -4.49
CA SER A 349 4.33 14.46 -5.67
C SER A 349 3.26 15.51 -5.41
N ALA A 350 2.18 15.14 -4.71
CA ALA A 350 1.16 16.08 -4.27
C ALA A 350 1.71 17.12 -3.28
N ALA A 351 2.61 16.73 -2.38
CA ALA A 351 3.31 17.66 -1.49
C ALA A 351 4.13 18.69 -2.28
N ALA A 352 4.98 18.21 -3.18
CA ALA A 352 5.86 19.06 -3.99
C ALA A 352 5.06 20.03 -4.89
N ALA A 353 3.96 19.56 -5.48
CA ALA A 353 3.02 20.40 -6.22
C ALA A 353 2.32 21.43 -5.31
N SER A 354 1.92 21.04 -4.10
CA SER A 354 1.22 21.91 -3.15
C SER A 354 2.14 22.99 -2.56
N GLU A 355 3.42 22.71 -2.38
CA GLU A 355 4.44 23.70 -1.99
C GLU A 355 4.54 24.80 -3.04
N LEU A 356 4.67 24.43 -4.33
CA LEU A 356 4.70 25.38 -5.43
C LEU A 356 3.42 26.24 -5.51
N LEU A 357 2.27 25.65 -5.16
CA LEU A 357 0.95 26.28 -5.27
C LEU A 357 0.42 26.85 -3.95
N ALA A 358 1.27 26.92 -2.91
CA ALA A 358 0.83 27.30 -1.56
C ALA A 358 0.15 28.68 -1.53
N SER A 359 0.66 29.65 -2.29
CA SER A 359 0.11 31.01 -2.37
C SER A 359 -1.25 31.10 -3.09
N ALA A 360 -1.60 30.10 -3.91
CA ALA A 360 -2.85 30.03 -4.66
C ALA A 360 -3.82 28.98 -4.10
N ARG A 361 -3.53 28.43 -2.90
CA ARG A 361 -4.36 27.41 -2.24
C ARG A 361 -5.82 27.87 -2.16
N PHE A 362 -6.74 26.97 -2.48
CA PHE A 362 -8.19 27.20 -2.52
C PHE A 362 -8.72 28.20 -3.57
N SER A 363 -7.87 28.87 -4.37
CA SER A 363 -8.32 29.83 -5.39
C SER A 363 -9.29 29.25 -6.44
N LEU A 364 -9.22 27.95 -6.70
CA LEU A 364 -10.09 27.21 -7.63
C LEU A 364 -10.88 26.08 -6.96
N ALA A 365 -10.90 26.01 -5.62
CA ALA A 365 -11.61 24.96 -4.90
C ALA A 365 -13.13 25.17 -4.98
N LYS A 366 -13.87 24.07 -5.18
CA LYS A 366 -15.35 24.06 -5.10
C LYS A 366 -15.76 23.44 -3.77
N LYS A 367 -16.65 24.09 -3.03
CA LYS A 367 -17.26 23.49 -1.84
C LYS A 367 -18.20 22.35 -2.28
N LYS A 368 -18.21 21.25 -1.54
CA LYS A 368 -19.23 20.21 -1.71
C LYS A 368 -20.62 20.81 -1.47
N PRO A 369 -21.67 20.32 -2.15
CA PRO A 369 -23.04 20.70 -1.83
C PRO A 369 -23.34 20.33 -0.36
N VAL A 370 -24.09 21.19 0.31
CA VAL A 370 -24.63 20.90 1.63
C VAL A 370 -25.91 20.10 1.42
N TYR A 371 -25.99 18.92 2.02
CA TYR A 371 -27.19 18.09 2.02
C TYR A 371 -28.00 18.41 3.28
N GLU A 372 -29.29 18.71 3.13
CA GLU A 372 -30.18 18.90 4.26
C GLU A 372 -30.50 17.54 4.89
N GLU A 373 -30.28 17.43 6.19
CA GLU A 373 -30.58 16.23 6.97
C GLU A 373 -32.08 16.21 7.27
N ARG A 374 -32.74 15.10 6.92
CA ARG A 374 -34.13 14.82 7.29
C ARG A 374 -34.17 14.40 8.75
N ASP A 375 -34.95 15.10 9.56
CA ASP A 375 -35.24 14.68 10.93
C ASP A 375 -36.14 13.44 10.92
N VAL A 376 -35.61 12.34 11.45
CA VAL A 376 -36.27 11.04 11.57
C VAL A 376 -36.38 10.59 13.03
N SER A 377 -36.17 11.50 13.99
CA SER A 377 -36.12 11.19 15.42
C SER A 377 -37.46 10.69 15.98
N GLN A 378 -38.59 11.08 15.36
CA GLN A 378 -39.95 10.70 15.75
C GLN A 378 -40.56 9.63 14.82
N GLU A 379 -39.80 9.11 13.85
CA GLU A 379 -40.27 8.09 12.92
C GLU A 379 -40.02 6.68 13.47
N VAL A 380 -40.92 5.74 13.15
CA VAL A 380 -40.66 4.31 13.36
C VAL A 380 -39.49 3.87 12.47
N PRO A 381 -38.57 3.01 12.95
CA PRO A 381 -37.47 2.52 12.11
C PRO A 381 -37.97 1.86 10.82
N ARG A 382 -37.33 2.22 9.71
CA ARG A 382 -37.51 1.68 8.35
C ARG A 382 -36.13 1.40 7.77
N ILE A 383 -35.72 0.14 7.86
CA ILE A 383 -34.35 -0.30 7.63
C ILE A 383 -34.22 -0.87 6.21
N GLY A 384 -33.22 -0.40 5.47
CA GLY A 384 -32.76 -1.05 4.25
C GLY A 384 -31.52 -1.91 4.50
N VAL A 385 -31.55 -3.18 4.10
CA VAL A 385 -30.43 -4.11 4.25
C VAL A 385 -29.82 -4.43 2.88
N PHE A 386 -28.53 -4.19 2.70
CA PHE A 386 -27.82 -4.49 1.45
C PHE A 386 -26.76 -5.56 1.69
N VAL A 387 -26.89 -6.73 1.06
CA VAL A 387 -25.99 -7.87 1.24
C VAL A 387 -25.01 -7.95 0.07
N CYS A 388 -23.71 -7.88 0.38
CA CYS A 388 -22.65 -7.82 -0.61
C CYS A 388 -22.09 -9.20 -0.94
N HIS A 389 -21.88 -9.51 -2.22
CA HIS A 389 -21.19 -10.72 -2.66
C HIS A 389 -19.66 -10.58 -2.57
N CYS A 390 -19.17 -9.34 -2.72
CA CYS A 390 -17.75 -9.01 -2.83
C CYS A 390 -17.03 -9.85 -3.91
N GLY A 391 -17.70 -10.05 -5.04
CA GLY A 391 -17.31 -11.03 -6.05
C GLY A 391 -17.52 -12.45 -5.49
N ILE A 392 -16.45 -13.23 -5.39
CA ILE A 392 -16.48 -14.54 -4.74
C ILE A 392 -16.05 -14.49 -3.27
N ASN A 393 -15.49 -13.38 -2.78
CA ASN A 393 -14.91 -13.32 -1.43
C ASN A 393 -15.92 -13.61 -0.32
N ILE A 394 -17.19 -13.26 -0.51
CA ILE A 394 -18.28 -13.62 0.42
C ILE A 394 -19.10 -14.77 -0.19
N ALA A 395 -19.55 -14.57 -1.43
CA ALA A 395 -20.50 -15.48 -2.08
C ALA A 395 -19.97 -16.90 -2.39
N SER A 396 -18.66 -17.17 -2.31
CA SER A 396 -18.15 -18.54 -2.44
C SER A 396 -18.27 -19.38 -1.17
N VAL A 397 -18.56 -18.76 -0.03
CA VAL A 397 -18.63 -19.41 1.28
C VAL A 397 -19.98 -19.17 1.95
N VAL A 398 -20.45 -17.92 1.93
CA VAL A 398 -21.73 -17.52 2.52
C VAL A 398 -22.80 -17.50 1.44
N ASP A 399 -23.92 -18.18 1.69
CA ASP A 399 -25.12 -18.07 0.85
C ASP A 399 -25.79 -16.71 1.06
N VAL A 400 -25.38 -15.74 0.25
CA VAL A 400 -25.87 -14.35 0.27
C VAL A 400 -27.35 -14.24 -0.09
N GLU A 401 -27.91 -15.20 -0.83
CA GLU A 401 -29.34 -15.24 -1.13
C GLU A 401 -30.12 -15.66 0.12
N ALA A 402 -29.65 -16.68 0.84
CA ALA A 402 -30.25 -17.10 2.10
C ALA A 402 -30.14 -16.02 3.19
N VAL A 403 -29.04 -15.25 3.23
CA VAL A 403 -28.89 -14.11 4.16
C VAL A 403 -29.87 -12.98 3.80
N ARG A 404 -30.06 -12.69 2.50
CA ARG A 404 -31.05 -11.70 2.04
C ARG A 404 -32.46 -12.08 2.46
N ASP A 405 -32.86 -13.31 2.17
CA ASP A 405 -34.22 -13.79 2.43
C ASP A 405 -34.52 -13.80 3.93
N TYR A 406 -33.53 -14.16 4.75
CA TYR A 406 -33.61 -14.04 6.20
C TYR A 406 -33.70 -12.59 6.68
N ALA A 407 -32.88 -11.69 6.14
CA ALA A 407 -32.91 -10.28 6.53
C ALA A 407 -34.30 -9.64 6.31
N GLN A 408 -35.04 -10.10 5.29
CA GLN A 408 -36.37 -9.61 4.99
C GLN A 408 -37.41 -9.99 6.06
N THR A 409 -37.17 -11.03 6.86
CA THR A 409 -38.09 -11.44 7.95
C THR A 409 -37.86 -10.67 9.25
N LEU A 410 -36.80 -9.87 9.34
CA LEU A 410 -36.42 -9.18 10.57
C LEU A 410 -37.32 -7.96 10.85
N PRO A 411 -37.54 -7.61 12.13
CA PRO A 411 -38.32 -6.43 12.51
C PRO A 411 -37.77 -5.13 11.87
N TYR A 412 -38.69 -4.25 11.47
CA TYR A 412 -38.41 -2.94 10.87
C TYR A 412 -37.69 -2.94 9.52
N VAL A 413 -37.33 -4.11 8.96
CA VAL A 413 -36.73 -4.20 7.63
C VAL A 413 -37.80 -4.02 6.55
N GLU A 414 -37.66 -2.95 5.77
CA GLU A 414 -38.58 -2.58 4.70
C GLU A 414 -38.08 -3.03 3.33
N PHE A 415 -36.76 -3.05 3.14
CA PHE A 415 -36.13 -3.32 1.86
C PHE A 415 -34.85 -4.15 2.04
N VAL A 416 -34.68 -5.15 1.19
CA VAL A 416 -33.45 -5.94 1.13
C VAL A 416 -33.01 -6.12 -0.32
N GLU A 417 -31.72 -5.96 -0.60
CA GLU A 417 -31.15 -6.17 -1.93
C GLU A 417 -29.75 -6.79 -1.89
N ASN A 418 -29.50 -7.69 -2.84
CA ASN A 418 -28.17 -8.24 -3.07
C ASN A 418 -27.39 -7.37 -4.03
N SER A 419 -26.09 -7.22 -3.77
CA SER A 419 -25.20 -6.40 -4.59
C SER A 419 -23.88 -7.12 -4.82
N LEU A 420 -23.43 -7.16 -6.08
CA LEU A 420 -22.14 -7.81 -6.39
C LEU A 420 -20.97 -7.12 -5.66
N PHE A 421 -20.98 -5.79 -5.65
CA PHE A 421 -20.03 -4.95 -4.93
C PHE A 421 -20.74 -3.75 -4.30
N ALA A 422 -21.15 -3.86 -3.03
CA ALA A 422 -21.86 -2.77 -2.35
C ALA A 422 -21.11 -1.42 -2.36
N CYS A 423 -19.77 -1.44 -2.35
CA CYS A 423 -18.96 -0.23 -2.37
C CYS A 423 -18.81 0.43 -3.75
N SER A 424 -19.34 -0.16 -4.83
CA SER A 424 -19.24 0.40 -6.17
C SER A 424 -20.10 1.65 -6.32
N GLN A 425 -19.71 2.57 -7.21
CA GLN A 425 -20.40 3.86 -7.36
C GLN A 425 -21.86 3.71 -7.81
N ASP A 426 -22.12 2.78 -8.73
CA ASP A 426 -23.48 2.43 -9.17
C ASP A 426 -24.34 1.89 -8.03
N THR A 427 -23.78 1.06 -7.15
CA THR A 427 -24.50 0.58 -5.96
C THR A 427 -24.71 1.69 -4.93
N GLN A 428 -23.78 2.63 -4.78
CA GLN A 428 -23.98 3.81 -3.92
C GLN A 428 -25.13 4.69 -4.43
N GLU A 429 -25.22 4.95 -5.74
CA GLU A 429 -26.38 5.65 -6.31
C GLU A 429 -27.69 4.87 -6.10
N LEU A 430 -27.66 3.55 -6.30
CA LEU A 430 -28.79 2.67 -6.02
C LEU A 430 -29.26 2.77 -4.56
N ILE A 431 -28.34 2.70 -3.59
CA ILE A 431 -28.67 2.87 -2.17
C ILE A 431 -29.37 4.23 -1.94
N LYS A 432 -28.88 5.32 -2.54
CA LYS A 432 -29.50 6.64 -2.43
C LYS A 432 -30.91 6.69 -3.02
N ASP A 433 -31.13 6.01 -4.15
CA ASP A 433 -32.44 5.91 -4.77
C ASP A 433 -33.41 5.08 -3.92
N ARG A 434 -32.96 3.93 -3.39
CA ARG A 434 -33.77 3.07 -2.51
C ARG A 434 -34.14 3.73 -1.20
N ILE A 435 -33.25 4.54 -0.62
CA ILE A 435 -33.56 5.35 0.57
C ILE A 435 -34.77 6.25 0.31
N LYS A 436 -34.82 6.89 -0.85
CA LYS A 436 -35.91 7.78 -1.23
C LYS A 436 -37.18 7.01 -1.61
N GLU A 437 -37.05 5.97 -2.42
CA GLU A 437 -38.17 5.17 -2.94
C GLU A 437 -38.94 4.46 -1.82
N HIS A 438 -38.23 3.85 -0.87
CA HIS A 438 -38.83 3.09 0.23
C HIS A 438 -39.00 3.90 1.52
N ASN A 439 -38.68 5.20 1.48
CA ASN A 439 -38.67 6.09 2.63
C ASN A 439 -37.89 5.48 3.83
N LEU A 440 -36.68 4.97 3.55
CA LEU A 440 -35.83 4.37 4.57
C LEU A 440 -35.30 5.47 5.49
N ASN A 441 -35.11 5.15 6.77
CA ASN A 441 -34.51 6.06 7.75
C ASN A 441 -33.32 5.44 8.48
N ARG A 442 -32.98 4.18 8.20
CA ARG A 442 -31.79 3.47 8.69
C ARG A 442 -31.25 2.56 7.58
N VAL A 443 -29.94 2.31 7.57
CA VAL A 443 -29.30 1.43 6.57
C VAL A 443 -28.35 0.44 7.24
N VAL A 444 -28.42 -0.82 6.83
CA VAL A 444 -27.46 -1.87 7.16
C VAL A 444 -26.78 -2.34 5.88
N VAL A 445 -25.45 -2.44 5.89
CA VAL A 445 -24.71 -3.09 4.79
C VAL A 445 -23.96 -4.31 5.33
N ALA A 446 -24.33 -5.49 4.85
CA ALA A 446 -23.66 -6.74 5.18
C ALA A 446 -22.52 -7.00 4.19
N SER A 447 -21.28 -6.73 4.59
CA SER A 447 -20.13 -6.77 3.69
C SER A 447 -18.79 -7.00 4.41
N CYS A 448 -17.82 -6.11 4.23
CA CYS A 448 -16.46 -6.18 4.76
C CYS A 448 -16.33 -5.61 6.18
N THR A 449 -15.11 -5.30 6.61
CA THR A 449 -14.86 -4.58 7.86
C THR A 449 -15.29 -3.10 7.83
N PRO A 450 -15.95 -2.57 8.88
CA PRO A 450 -16.34 -1.15 8.96
C PRO A 450 -15.12 -0.23 8.89
N ARG A 451 -13.93 -0.70 9.34
CA ARG A 451 -12.66 0.04 9.27
C ARG A 451 -12.28 0.51 7.86
N THR A 452 -12.81 -0.13 6.81
CA THR A 452 -12.48 0.20 5.42
C THR A 452 -13.55 1.06 4.75
N HIS A 453 -14.82 0.66 4.80
CA HIS A 453 -15.88 1.24 3.96
C HIS A 453 -17.03 1.91 4.72
N GLU A 454 -17.07 1.87 6.05
CA GLU A 454 -18.09 2.61 6.81
C GLU A 454 -18.13 4.09 6.44
N PRO A 455 -17.00 4.83 6.35
CA PRO A 455 -17.02 6.23 5.93
C PRO A 455 -17.63 6.45 4.54
N THR A 456 -17.46 5.49 3.62
CA THR A 456 -18.03 5.55 2.26
C THR A 456 -19.55 5.45 2.30
N PHE A 457 -20.09 4.49 3.06
CA PHE A 457 -21.55 4.31 3.17
C PHE A 457 -22.19 5.41 4.00
N GLN A 458 -21.51 5.88 5.05
CA GLN A 458 -21.92 7.05 5.84
C GLN A 458 -22.07 8.31 4.96
N GLU A 459 -21.12 8.57 4.07
CA GLU A 459 -21.25 9.66 3.09
C GLU A 459 -22.42 9.37 2.12
N THR A 460 -22.57 8.13 1.64
CA THR A 460 -23.65 7.74 0.72
C THR A 460 -25.05 8.06 1.30
N ILE A 461 -25.33 7.65 2.53
CA ILE A 461 -26.65 7.91 3.15
C ILE A 461 -26.85 9.39 3.48
N LYS A 462 -25.76 10.11 3.77
CA LYS A 462 -25.78 11.56 3.98
C LYS A 462 -26.13 12.32 2.71
N GLU A 463 -25.62 11.89 1.56
CA GLU A 463 -26.03 12.44 0.26
C GLU A 463 -27.51 12.16 -0.05
N ALA A 464 -28.10 11.12 0.55
CA ALA A 464 -29.55 10.85 0.47
C ALA A 464 -30.38 11.66 1.48
N GLY A 465 -29.74 12.44 2.37
CA GLY A 465 -30.41 13.26 3.38
C GLY A 465 -30.60 12.59 4.74
N LEU A 466 -29.97 11.44 5.01
CA LEU A 466 -29.99 10.81 6.33
C LEU A 466 -28.79 11.22 7.19
N ASN A 467 -28.97 11.26 8.51
CA ASN A 467 -27.85 11.41 9.43
C ASN A 467 -26.89 10.22 9.26
N LYS A 468 -25.59 10.49 9.10
CA LYS A 468 -24.60 9.46 8.76
C LYS A 468 -24.47 8.35 9.83
N TYR A 469 -24.86 8.61 11.07
CA TYR A 469 -24.79 7.63 12.15
C TYR A 469 -25.98 6.67 12.17
N LEU A 470 -26.97 6.88 11.32
CA LEU A 470 -28.11 5.97 11.12
C LEU A 470 -27.76 4.79 10.20
N PHE A 471 -26.55 4.27 10.41
CA PHE A 471 -25.90 3.28 9.58
C PHE A 471 -25.23 2.23 10.46
N GLN A 472 -25.31 0.96 10.05
CA GLN A 472 -24.56 -0.13 10.67
C GLN A 472 -23.95 -1.04 9.60
N MET A 473 -22.75 -1.56 9.87
CA MET A 473 -22.12 -2.55 9.01
C MET A 473 -22.07 -3.93 9.67
N ALA A 474 -22.61 -4.94 8.99
CA ALA A 474 -22.47 -6.33 9.38
C ALA A 474 -21.24 -6.93 8.66
N ASN A 475 -20.21 -7.32 9.42
CA ASN A 475 -18.96 -7.81 8.86
C ASN A 475 -19.01 -9.32 8.58
N ILE A 476 -19.60 -9.68 7.44
CA ILE A 476 -19.78 -11.07 7.00
C ILE A 476 -18.62 -11.61 6.14
N ARG A 477 -17.58 -10.79 5.89
CA ARG A 477 -16.39 -11.19 5.12
C ARG A 477 -15.20 -11.50 6.01
N ASP A 478 -14.64 -10.44 6.63
CA ASP A 478 -13.40 -10.53 7.40
C ASP A 478 -13.61 -11.34 8.70
N GLN A 479 -14.84 -11.33 9.24
CA GLN A 479 -15.26 -12.14 10.41
C GLN A 479 -16.26 -13.24 10.05
N GLY A 480 -16.42 -13.53 8.75
CA GLY A 480 -17.35 -14.52 8.22
C GLY A 480 -16.64 -15.38 7.17
N SER A 481 -16.91 -15.11 5.89
CA SER A 481 -16.46 -15.95 4.77
C SER A 481 -14.96 -16.28 4.77
N TRP A 482 -14.06 -15.33 5.06
CA TRP A 482 -12.61 -15.56 4.97
C TRP A 482 -12.04 -16.48 6.05
N VAL A 483 -12.69 -16.56 7.21
CA VAL A 483 -12.21 -17.37 8.34
C VAL A 483 -12.97 -18.70 8.49
N HIS A 484 -14.04 -18.88 7.69
CA HIS A 484 -14.91 -20.06 7.71
C HIS A 484 -15.03 -20.72 6.33
N MET A 485 -13.99 -20.63 5.49
CA MET A 485 -14.02 -21.13 4.10
C MET A 485 -14.37 -22.62 3.98
N ASN A 486 -14.05 -23.40 5.02
CA ASN A 486 -14.30 -24.85 5.07
C ASN A 486 -15.65 -25.22 5.72
N GLU A 487 -16.41 -24.23 6.20
CA GLU A 487 -17.66 -24.42 6.95
C GLU A 487 -18.79 -23.51 6.41
N PRO A 488 -19.15 -23.62 5.12
CA PRO A 488 -20.04 -22.65 4.44
C PRO A 488 -21.45 -22.56 5.06
N GLU A 489 -22.00 -23.67 5.55
CA GLU A 489 -23.31 -23.68 6.23
C GLU A 489 -23.26 -22.89 7.55
N ALA A 490 -22.25 -23.14 8.38
CA ALA A 490 -22.05 -22.40 9.63
C ALA A 490 -21.70 -20.92 9.38
N ALA A 491 -20.92 -20.64 8.33
CA ALA A 491 -20.61 -19.28 7.90
C ALA A 491 -21.87 -18.51 7.48
N THR A 492 -22.79 -19.17 6.79
CA THR A 492 -24.08 -18.60 6.37
C THR A 492 -24.98 -18.32 7.57
N HIS A 493 -25.07 -19.25 8.52
CA HIS A 493 -25.80 -19.05 9.77
C HIS A 493 -25.26 -17.85 10.54
N ARG A 494 -23.95 -17.82 10.78
CA ARG A 494 -23.26 -16.71 11.44
C ARG A 494 -23.51 -15.37 10.74
N ALA A 495 -23.54 -15.35 9.40
CA ALA A 495 -23.83 -14.15 8.64
C ALA A 495 -25.26 -13.64 8.88
N LYS A 496 -26.25 -14.54 9.03
CA LYS A 496 -27.62 -14.18 9.43
C LYS A 496 -27.65 -13.55 10.82
N ASP A 497 -26.96 -14.16 11.79
CA ASP A 497 -26.85 -13.62 13.16
C ASP A 497 -26.24 -12.21 13.16
N GLN A 498 -25.13 -12.02 12.44
CA GLN A 498 -24.47 -10.72 12.33
C GLN A 498 -25.37 -9.64 11.70
N VAL A 499 -26.21 -10.01 10.73
CA VAL A 499 -27.21 -9.11 10.14
C VAL A 499 -28.32 -8.80 11.14
N ARG A 500 -28.87 -9.81 11.83
CA ARG A 500 -29.90 -9.64 12.88
C ARG A 500 -29.41 -8.68 13.98
N MET A 501 -28.23 -8.93 14.54
CA MET A 501 -27.59 -8.05 15.53
C MET A 501 -27.43 -6.61 15.02
N SER A 502 -27.07 -6.43 13.75
CA SER A 502 -26.85 -5.11 13.16
C SER A 502 -28.17 -4.36 12.92
N VAL A 503 -29.21 -5.06 12.47
CA VAL A 503 -30.57 -4.53 12.29
C VAL A 503 -31.14 -4.07 13.64
N ALA A 504 -31.01 -4.90 14.68
CA ALA A 504 -31.53 -4.56 16.00
C ALA A 504 -30.82 -3.34 16.62
N ALA A 505 -29.49 -3.24 16.47
CA ALA A 505 -28.73 -2.10 16.95
C ALA A 505 -29.06 -0.79 16.25
N VAL A 506 -29.19 -0.82 14.91
CA VAL A 506 -29.47 0.38 14.11
C VAL A 506 -30.91 0.87 14.30
N ALA A 507 -31.84 -0.03 14.64
CA ALA A 507 -33.22 0.33 14.98
C ALA A 507 -33.30 1.27 16.19
N LEU A 508 -32.40 1.09 17.16
CA LEU A 508 -32.31 1.90 18.38
C LEU A 508 -31.41 3.14 18.23
N GLN A 509 -30.74 3.29 17.09
CA GLN A 509 -29.75 4.33 16.87
C GLN A 509 -30.43 5.71 16.67
N PRO A 510 -30.13 6.72 17.49
CA PRO A 510 -30.56 8.08 17.25
C PRO A 510 -29.63 8.78 16.23
N PRO A 511 -30.10 9.84 15.54
CA PRO A 511 -29.21 10.72 14.79
C PRO A 511 -28.23 11.37 15.77
N LEU A 512 -26.94 11.41 15.41
CA LEU A 512 -25.90 12.00 16.27
C LEU A 512 -25.39 13.32 15.68
N ALA A 513 -25.15 14.29 16.55
CA ALA A 513 -24.63 15.59 16.17
C ALA A 513 -23.10 15.61 16.15
N GLU A 514 -22.55 16.33 15.18
CA GLU A 514 -21.15 16.71 15.13
C GLU A 514 -21.04 18.21 15.37
N PHE A 515 -19.95 18.64 15.99
CA PHE A 515 -19.58 20.05 16.14
C PHE A 515 -18.17 20.27 15.57
N ASP A 516 -17.94 21.48 15.08
CA ASP A 516 -16.68 21.87 14.44
C ASP A 516 -15.70 22.34 15.51
N LEU A 517 -14.52 21.71 15.56
CA LEU A 517 -13.40 22.14 16.40
C LEU A 517 -12.30 22.77 15.53
N PRO A 518 -11.80 23.97 15.87
CA PRO A 518 -10.82 24.67 15.04
C PRO A 518 -9.50 23.89 14.99
N VAL A 519 -8.86 23.86 13.81
CA VAL A 519 -7.57 23.17 13.64
C VAL A 519 -6.40 24.11 13.93
N THR A 520 -5.51 23.71 14.85
CA THR A 520 -4.23 24.38 15.07
C THR A 520 -3.33 24.21 13.84
N LYS A 521 -2.96 25.33 13.20
CA LYS A 521 -2.23 25.39 11.92
C LYS A 521 -0.72 25.18 12.05
N ALA A 522 -0.32 24.24 12.90
CA ALA A 522 1.07 23.87 13.16
C ALA A 522 1.24 22.34 13.13
N GLY A 523 2.43 21.87 12.78
CA GLY A 523 2.78 20.45 12.84
C GLY A 523 3.99 20.19 13.73
N LEU A 524 4.01 19.05 14.41
CA LEU A 524 5.16 18.57 15.19
C LEU A 524 5.91 17.50 14.40
N VAL A 525 7.23 17.62 14.28
CA VAL A 525 8.10 16.64 13.63
C VAL A 525 9.15 16.16 14.62
N ILE A 526 9.25 14.85 14.79
CA ILE A 526 10.12 14.24 15.81
C ILE A 526 11.25 13.46 15.12
N GLY A 527 12.48 13.95 15.25
CA GLY A 527 13.69 13.40 14.65
C GLY A 527 14.27 14.29 13.55
N GLY A 528 15.48 14.79 13.73
CA GLY A 528 16.21 15.71 12.86
C GLY A 528 17.05 15.05 11.77
N GLY A 529 16.72 13.82 11.34
CA GLY A 529 17.31 13.20 10.15
C GLY A 529 16.76 13.78 8.84
N PRO A 530 17.24 13.32 7.67
CA PRO A 530 16.72 13.80 6.38
C PRO A 530 15.20 13.68 6.24
N ALA A 531 14.61 12.59 6.76
CA ALA A 531 13.17 12.40 6.73
C ALA A 531 12.42 13.49 7.54
N GLY A 532 12.83 13.77 8.77
CA GLY A 532 12.16 14.81 9.56
C GLY A 532 12.43 16.23 9.06
N MET A 533 13.65 16.51 8.60
CA MET A 533 13.96 17.81 8.00
C MET A 533 13.17 18.08 6.71
N GLU A 534 13.05 17.09 5.81
CA GLU A 534 12.22 17.21 4.61
C GLU A 534 10.73 17.30 4.95
N ALA A 535 10.26 16.59 5.98
CA ALA A 535 8.88 16.71 6.44
C ALA A 535 8.58 18.11 7.01
N ALA A 536 9.47 18.67 7.84
CA ALA A 536 9.34 20.01 8.38
C ALA A 536 9.35 21.08 7.28
N LEU A 537 10.25 20.96 6.29
CA LEU A 537 10.26 21.82 5.12
C LEU A 537 9.00 21.67 4.27
N GLY A 538 8.47 20.46 4.11
CA GLY A 538 7.24 20.22 3.35
C GLY A 538 6.00 20.83 4.00
N LEU A 539 5.94 20.87 5.34
CA LEU A 539 4.90 21.61 6.07
C LEU A 539 5.09 23.12 5.94
N ALA A 540 6.33 23.59 6.14
CA ALA A 540 6.65 25.01 6.16
C ALA A 540 6.55 25.68 4.79
N GLY A 541 6.98 25.00 3.73
CA GLY A 541 6.84 25.42 2.34
C GLY A 541 5.38 25.49 1.87
N GLN A 542 4.51 24.72 2.52
CA GLN A 542 3.06 24.81 2.33
C GLN A 542 2.39 25.92 3.14
N GLY A 543 3.14 26.59 4.03
CA GLY A 543 2.68 27.73 4.81
C GLY A 543 2.27 27.41 6.25
N TYR A 544 2.55 26.21 6.78
CA TYR A 544 2.25 25.87 8.18
C TYR A 544 3.46 26.04 9.09
N GLN A 545 3.23 26.33 10.37
CA GLN A 545 4.31 26.30 11.35
C GLN A 545 4.77 24.84 11.56
N ALA A 546 6.07 24.60 11.66
CA ALA A 546 6.62 23.28 11.97
C ALA A 546 7.55 23.37 13.19
N TYR A 547 7.29 22.54 14.19
CA TYR A 547 8.18 22.32 15.33
C TYR A 547 9.01 21.07 15.06
N LEU A 548 10.34 21.20 14.95
CA LEU A 548 11.24 20.08 14.72
C LEU A 548 12.02 19.76 16.00
N VAL A 549 11.76 18.60 16.59
CA VAL A 549 12.40 18.14 17.83
C VAL A 549 13.50 17.13 17.50
N GLU A 550 14.73 17.41 17.91
CA GLU A 550 15.88 16.53 17.76
C GLU A 550 16.55 16.28 19.11
N LYS A 551 16.80 14.99 19.38
CA LYS A 551 17.39 14.51 20.62
C LYS A 551 18.83 14.96 20.82
N LYS A 552 19.58 15.15 19.73
CA LYS A 552 20.98 15.57 19.76
C LYS A 552 21.14 17.08 19.61
N ASP A 553 22.37 17.54 19.79
CA ASP A 553 22.82 18.91 19.59
C ASP A 553 23.03 19.26 18.10
N PHE A 554 22.77 18.34 17.18
CA PHE A 554 22.89 18.55 15.73
C PHE A 554 21.84 17.79 14.91
N LEU A 555 21.50 18.37 13.76
CA LEU A 555 20.65 17.77 12.73
C LEU A 555 21.47 16.92 11.73
N GLY A 556 20.80 16.04 10.99
CA GLY A 556 21.39 15.27 9.88
C GLY A 556 21.32 13.75 10.05
N GLY A 557 21.15 13.26 11.28
CA GLY A 557 20.94 11.84 11.59
C GLY A 557 22.00 10.92 10.99
N HIS A 558 21.57 9.75 10.50
CA HIS A 558 22.48 8.75 9.91
C HIS A 558 23.07 9.16 8.56
N ALA A 559 22.47 10.12 7.83
CA ALA A 559 22.99 10.55 6.53
C ALA A 559 24.37 11.22 6.63
N LEU A 560 24.72 11.80 7.78
CA LEU A 560 26.08 12.32 8.03
C LEU A 560 27.18 11.23 7.94
N LYS A 561 26.80 9.96 8.06
CA LYS A 561 27.70 8.80 8.02
C LYS A 561 27.80 8.18 6.62
N LEU A 562 26.93 8.57 5.69
CA LEU A 562 26.97 8.11 4.31
C LEU A 562 27.85 9.02 3.47
N ASN A 563 28.56 8.45 2.50
CA ASN A 563 29.38 9.21 1.56
C ASN A 563 28.58 9.61 0.32
N HIS A 564 28.00 8.61 -0.36
CA HIS A 564 27.24 8.79 -1.59
C HIS A 564 25.87 8.12 -1.49
N THR A 565 24.97 8.50 -2.40
CA THR A 565 23.74 7.78 -2.68
C THR A 565 24.04 6.64 -3.67
N TRP A 566 23.07 5.74 -3.84
CA TRP A 566 23.19 4.66 -4.83
C TRP A 566 23.34 5.17 -6.29
N ASN A 567 22.99 6.43 -6.56
CA ASN A 567 23.16 7.08 -7.86
C ASN A 567 24.47 7.91 -7.94
N GLY A 568 25.37 7.76 -6.97
CA GLY A 568 26.68 8.42 -6.93
C GLY A 568 26.68 9.87 -6.44
N GLU A 569 25.55 10.38 -5.91
CA GLU A 569 25.45 11.78 -5.46
C GLU A 569 26.07 11.94 -4.06
N GLU A 570 26.87 12.99 -3.83
CA GLU A 570 27.46 13.24 -2.51
C GLU A 570 26.41 13.62 -1.47
N VAL A 571 26.40 12.90 -0.34
CA VAL A 571 25.38 13.09 0.71
C VAL A 571 25.67 14.31 1.59
N ARG A 572 26.94 14.59 1.86
CA ARG A 572 27.33 15.65 2.80
C ARG A 572 26.86 17.05 2.36
N PRO A 573 27.10 17.50 1.11
CA PRO A 573 26.62 18.81 0.65
C PRO A 573 25.10 18.95 0.71
N TYR A 574 24.36 17.87 0.41
CA TYR A 574 22.91 17.85 0.54
C TYR A 574 22.47 18.05 1.99
N VAL A 575 23.05 17.31 2.94
CA VAL A 575 22.67 17.42 4.36
C VAL A 575 23.00 18.81 4.89
N ASP A 576 24.17 19.36 4.57
CA ASP A 576 24.56 20.71 5.01
C ASP A 576 23.60 21.78 4.44
N ASN A 577 23.18 21.64 3.17
CA ASN A 577 22.15 22.49 2.57
C ASN A 577 20.78 22.34 3.26
N LEU A 578 20.38 21.10 3.56
CA LEU A 578 19.12 20.79 4.21
C LEU A 578 19.05 21.40 5.61
N VAL A 579 20.12 21.26 6.40
CA VAL A 579 20.25 21.89 7.72
C VAL A 579 20.16 23.41 7.62
N LYS A 580 20.84 24.02 6.63
CA LYS A 580 20.75 25.47 6.40
C LYS A 580 19.33 25.91 6.06
N ARG A 581 18.63 25.18 5.18
CA ARG A 581 17.24 25.48 4.80
C ARG A 581 16.31 25.39 6.00
N VAL A 582 16.45 24.36 6.84
CA VAL A 582 15.63 24.16 8.04
C VAL A 582 15.86 25.26 9.07
N THR A 583 17.12 25.52 9.43
CA THR A 583 17.46 26.48 10.50
C THR A 583 17.24 27.94 10.14
N SER A 584 17.18 28.28 8.84
CA SER A 584 16.88 29.64 8.36
C SER A 584 15.42 29.87 7.99
N HIS A 585 14.56 28.83 8.03
CA HIS A 585 13.17 28.97 7.61
C HIS A 585 12.32 29.67 8.68
N PRO A 586 11.57 30.74 8.36
CA PRO A 586 10.84 31.54 9.35
C PRO A 586 9.66 30.80 10.01
N LYS A 587 9.21 29.70 9.39
CA LYS A 587 8.12 28.84 9.90
C LYS A 587 8.59 27.52 10.49
N ILE A 588 9.90 27.35 10.70
CA ILE A 588 10.43 26.16 11.36
C ILE A 588 11.11 26.59 12.64
N GLU A 589 10.66 26.03 13.75
CA GLU A 589 11.31 26.18 15.04
C GLU A 589 11.98 24.85 15.41
N VAL A 590 13.28 24.91 15.69
CA VAL A 590 14.12 23.72 15.93
C VAL A 590 14.45 23.64 17.41
N PHE A 591 14.10 22.50 18.03
CA PHE A 591 14.45 22.15 19.39
C PHE A 591 15.56 21.08 19.36
N LEU A 592 16.80 21.50 19.61
CA LEU A 592 17.95 20.58 19.78
C LEU A 592 18.06 20.14 21.24
N ASN A 593 18.78 19.05 21.51
CA ASN A 593 18.90 18.45 22.85
C ASN A 593 17.53 18.26 23.54
N SER A 594 16.53 17.90 22.74
CA SER A 594 15.14 17.94 23.14
C SER A 594 14.41 16.64 22.85
N GLU A 595 13.51 16.25 23.75
CA GLU A 595 12.64 15.09 23.59
C GLU A 595 11.19 15.44 23.92
N VAL A 596 10.25 14.74 23.29
CA VAL A 596 8.84 14.82 23.68
C VAL A 596 8.63 13.98 24.94
N SER A 597 8.12 14.62 26.00
CA SER A 597 7.89 13.99 27.31
C SER A 597 6.43 13.65 27.58
N ASP A 598 5.48 14.35 26.96
CA ASP A 598 4.04 14.07 27.07
C ASP A 598 3.29 14.53 25.81
N VAL A 599 2.17 13.87 25.50
CA VAL A 599 1.29 14.19 24.36
C VAL A 599 -0.15 14.03 24.79
N GLN A 600 -0.93 15.09 24.61
CA GLN A 600 -2.36 15.13 24.90
C GLN A 600 -3.14 15.68 23.70
N GLY A 601 -4.45 15.52 23.74
CA GLY A 601 -5.35 16.00 22.69
C GLY A 601 -5.59 14.99 21.58
N PHE A 602 -5.94 15.49 20.39
CA PHE A 602 -6.42 14.69 19.26
C PHE A 602 -6.16 15.43 17.94
N VAL A 603 -6.46 14.78 16.81
CA VAL A 603 -6.28 15.36 15.48
C VAL A 603 -6.83 16.79 15.39
N GLY A 604 -5.99 17.72 14.96
CA GLY A 604 -6.28 19.16 14.90
C GLY A 604 -5.99 19.96 16.17
N ASN A 605 -5.95 19.32 17.35
CA ASN A 605 -5.81 19.96 18.65
C ASN A 605 -4.96 19.10 19.60
N PHE A 606 -3.69 18.89 19.26
CA PHE A 606 -2.72 18.25 20.13
C PHE A 606 -1.91 19.28 20.91
N THR A 607 -1.49 18.89 22.11
CA THR A 607 -0.51 19.61 22.92
C THR A 607 0.59 18.65 23.33
N SER A 608 1.85 19.02 23.11
CA SER A 608 3.00 18.25 23.58
C SER A 608 3.89 19.07 24.49
N THR A 609 4.45 18.39 25.48
CA THR A 609 5.52 18.92 26.31
C THR A 609 6.86 18.49 25.72
N ILE A 610 7.70 19.46 25.39
CA ILE A 610 9.08 19.27 24.92
C ILE A 610 10.00 19.54 26.11
N SER A 611 10.82 18.55 26.47
CA SER A 611 11.85 18.68 27.49
C SER A 611 13.20 18.98 26.83
N THR A 612 13.77 20.14 27.13
CA THR A 612 15.09 20.59 26.67
C THR A 612 15.98 20.78 27.88
N GLU A 613 16.94 19.87 28.08
CA GLU A 613 17.88 19.92 29.23
C GLU A 613 17.18 20.13 30.60
N GLY A 614 15.98 19.56 30.78
CA GLY A 614 15.17 19.66 31.99
C GLY A 614 14.22 20.86 32.06
N ARG A 615 14.21 21.76 31.07
CA ARG A 615 13.18 22.79 30.91
C ARG A 615 12.04 22.24 30.06
N GLU A 616 10.81 22.50 30.48
CA GLU A 616 9.62 22.05 29.76
C GLU A 616 9.01 23.23 28.97
N THR A 617 8.74 22.99 27.69
CA THR A 617 8.05 23.93 26.78
C THR A 617 6.83 23.22 26.20
N GLN A 618 5.66 23.83 26.29
CA GLN A 618 4.45 23.30 25.65
C GLN A 618 4.30 23.87 24.25
N VAL A 619 3.94 23.01 23.31
CA VAL A 619 3.61 23.38 21.93
C VAL A 619 2.25 22.79 21.53
N GLU A 620 1.47 23.57 20.80
CA GLU A 620 0.18 23.15 20.25
C GLU A 620 0.30 22.92 18.75
N PHE A 621 -0.31 21.84 18.24
CA PHE A 621 -0.23 21.47 16.83
C PHE A 621 -1.44 20.64 16.40
N GLY A 622 -1.73 20.64 15.10
CA GLY A 622 -2.84 19.88 14.52
C GLY A 622 -2.46 18.48 14.01
N ALA A 623 -1.18 18.26 13.69
CA ALA A 623 -0.69 16.98 13.17
C ALA A 623 0.77 16.71 13.60
N ALA A 624 1.13 15.44 13.78
CA ALA A 624 2.48 15.00 14.13
C ALA A 624 3.09 14.05 13.09
N ILE A 625 4.40 14.14 12.87
CA ILE A 625 5.18 13.26 12.01
C ILE A 625 6.33 12.65 12.82
N ILE A 626 6.31 11.32 12.98
CA ILE A 626 7.37 10.57 13.66
C ILE A 626 8.44 10.17 12.65
N ALA A 627 9.68 10.63 12.87
CA ALA A 627 10.82 10.44 11.96
C ALA A 627 12.13 10.12 12.71
N ILE A 628 12.03 9.37 13.82
CA ILE A 628 13.13 9.12 14.78
C ILE A 628 14.27 8.21 14.26
N GLY A 629 14.15 7.68 13.06
CA GLY A 629 15.18 6.84 12.44
C GLY A 629 15.26 5.41 13.02
N ALA A 630 16.41 4.76 12.82
CA ALA A 630 16.74 3.41 13.29
C ALA A 630 18.27 3.28 13.43
N HIS A 631 18.77 2.10 13.79
CA HIS A 631 20.19 1.87 14.10
C HIS A 631 20.73 0.60 13.46
N SER A 632 22.04 0.56 13.21
CA SER A 632 22.72 -0.68 12.85
C SER A 632 22.76 -1.65 14.03
N TYR A 633 22.44 -2.91 13.77
CA TYR A 633 22.68 -4.02 14.67
C TYR A 633 24.18 -4.18 14.89
N LYS A 634 24.55 -4.46 16.13
CA LYS A 634 25.93 -4.71 16.56
C LYS A 634 26.08 -6.22 16.78
N PRO A 635 26.60 -6.97 15.80
CA PRO A 635 26.72 -8.43 15.90
C PRO A 635 27.70 -8.84 17.00
N LYS A 636 27.48 -10.01 17.57
CA LYS A 636 28.45 -10.69 18.45
C LYS A 636 29.28 -11.76 17.71
N GLU A 637 28.96 -11.98 16.45
CA GLU A 637 29.63 -12.92 15.56
C GLU A 637 30.69 -12.20 14.70
N TYR A 638 31.52 -13.01 14.01
CA TYR A 638 32.48 -12.55 13.00
C TYR A 638 33.57 -11.60 13.50
N LEU A 639 33.97 -11.70 14.78
CA LEU A 639 35.03 -10.90 15.40
C LEU A 639 34.76 -9.38 15.38
N TYR A 640 33.48 -8.98 15.28
CA TYR A 640 33.12 -7.56 15.32
C TYR A 640 33.54 -6.94 16.66
N LYS A 641 34.34 -5.85 16.58
CA LYS A 641 35.03 -5.18 17.71
C LYS A 641 36.13 -5.99 18.40
N GLU A 642 36.36 -7.22 18.00
CA GLU A 642 37.49 -8.03 18.48
C GLU A 642 38.71 -7.86 17.57
N ASN A 643 38.49 -7.61 16.28
CA ASN A 643 39.55 -7.32 15.31
C ASN A 643 39.31 -5.97 14.59
N PRO A 644 40.30 -5.07 14.50
CA PRO A 644 40.15 -3.74 13.88
C PRO A 644 39.92 -3.77 12.36
N ARG A 645 40.14 -4.93 11.70
CA ARG A 645 39.88 -5.14 10.27
C ARG A 645 38.42 -5.49 9.97
N VAL A 646 37.60 -5.70 11.00
CA VAL A 646 36.18 -6.03 10.86
C VAL A 646 35.35 -4.78 11.14
N MET A 647 34.55 -4.35 10.17
CA MET A 647 33.80 -3.10 10.21
C MET A 647 32.33 -3.32 9.82
N LEU A 648 31.42 -2.50 10.35
CA LEU A 648 30.08 -2.36 9.78
C LEU A 648 30.10 -1.49 8.52
N THR A 649 29.04 -1.53 7.73
CA THR A 649 28.97 -0.78 6.47
C THR A 649 29.16 0.74 6.63
N LEU A 650 28.58 1.35 7.68
CA LEU A 650 28.78 2.77 7.96
C LEU A 650 30.18 3.09 8.50
N GLU A 651 30.87 2.12 9.10
CA GLU A 651 32.25 2.28 9.57
C GLU A 651 33.23 2.18 8.38
N LEU A 652 32.93 1.34 7.37
CA LEU A 652 33.65 1.33 6.10
C LEU A 652 33.52 2.67 5.37
N ASP A 653 32.30 3.24 5.29
CA ASP A 653 32.10 4.56 4.69
C ASP A 653 32.95 5.63 5.38
N GLN A 654 32.98 5.62 6.72
CA GLN A 654 33.83 6.51 7.48
C GLN A 654 35.32 6.29 7.16
N ALA A 655 35.78 5.04 7.12
CA ALA A 655 37.17 4.71 6.81
C ALA A 655 37.59 5.13 5.39
N LEU A 656 36.70 4.97 4.40
CA LEU A 656 36.92 5.45 3.03
C LEU A 656 37.03 6.98 2.98
N ARG A 657 36.17 7.69 3.72
CA ARG A 657 36.19 9.16 3.81
C ARG A 657 37.48 9.68 4.44
N GLU A 658 37.92 9.03 5.50
CA GLU A 658 39.15 9.36 6.24
C GLU A 658 40.42 8.86 5.54
N LYS A 659 40.29 8.16 4.40
CA LYS A 659 41.40 7.52 3.68
C LYS A 659 42.24 6.63 4.59
N ASN A 660 41.56 5.83 5.42
CA ASN A 660 42.22 4.95 6.37
C ASN A 660 43.17 3.97 5.63
N PRO A 661 44.47 3.93 5.98
CA PRO A 661 45.44 3.06 5.31
C PRO A 661 45.09 1.57 5.30
N LEU A 662 44.34 1.09 6.31
CA LEU A 662 43.86 -0.30 6.36
C LEU A 662 42.91 -0.63 5.20
N VAL A 663 42.13 0.35 4.74
CA VAL A 663 41.15 0.18 3.66
C VAL A 663 41.78 0.55 2.32
N THR A 664 42.45 1.70 2.23
CA THR A 664 43.03 2.17 0.96
C THR A 664 44.24 1.36 0.51
N GLY A 665 44.95 0.71 1.45
CA GLY A 665 46.08 -0.17 1.17
C GLY A 665 45.71 -1.66 1.02
N ALA A 666 44.44 -2.03 1.23
CA ALA A 666 44.00 -3.41 1.14
C ALA A 666 44.19 -3.98 -0.27
N GLN A 667 44.63 -5.24 -0.33
CA GLN A 667 44.72 -6.03 -1.54
C GLN A 667 43.55 -7.01 -1.66
N SER A 668 42.92 -7.36 -0.53
CA SER A 668 41.70 -8.17 -0.52
C SER A 668 40.64 -7.65 0.46
N ALA A 669 39.38 -7.67 0.05
CA ALA A 669 38.23 -7.26 0.86
C ALA A 669 37.09 -8.28 0.76
N ALA A 670 36.41 -8.54 1.88
CA ALA A 670 35.23 -9.40 1.91
C ALA A 670 34.03 -8.69 2.55
N PHE A 671 32.83 -9.03 2.10
CA PHE A 671 31.56 -8.59 2.67
C PHE A 671 30.73 -9.80 3.08
N ILE A 672 30.15 -9.80 4.27
CA ILE A 672 29.15 -10.80 4.69
C ILE A 672 27.79 -10.12 4.71
N GLN A 673 26.87 -10.62 3.88
CA GLN A 673 25.50 -10.13 3.81
C GLN A 673 24.62 -10.71 4.92
N CYS A 674 23.52 -9.99 5.18
CA CYS A 674 22.44 -10.44 6.06
C CYS A 674 22.84 -10.71 7.52
N VAL A 675 23.87 -10.04 8.04
CA VAL A 675 24.34 -10.23 9.41
C VAL A 675 23.26 -9.77 10.40
N GLY A 676 22.59 -10.73 11.04
CA GLY A 676 21.44 -10.50 11.92
C GLY A 676 20.15 -10.10 11.20
N SER A 677 20.00 -10.35 9.89
CA SER A 677 18.77 -10.10 9.12
C SER A 677 18.32 -11.37 8.38
N ARG A 678 17.00 -11.54 8.22
CA ARG A 678 16.39 -12.77 7.70
C ARG A 678 16.90 -13.99 8.47
N GLU A 679 16.83 -13.85 9.79
CA GLU A 679 17.11 -14.88 10.80
C GLU A 679 15.92 -14.90 11.76
N PRO A 680 15.70 -15.98 12.54
CA PRO A 680 14.53 -16.09 13.41
C PRO A 680 14.32 -14.89 14.35
N GLU A 681 15.40 -14.26 14.82
CA GLU A 681 15.35 -13.09 15.71
C GLU A 681 14.96 -11.79 14.98
N HIS A 682 15.32 -11.67 13.70
CA HIS A 682 14.99 -10.53 12.86
C HIS A 682 14.50 -11.06 11.49
N PRO A 683 13.25 -11.53 11.42
CA PRO A 683 12.68 -12.24 10.28
C PRO A 683 12.28 -11.29 9.13
N TYR A 684 13.16 -10.35 8.80
CA TYR A 684 12.94 -9.32 7.80
C TYR A 684 14.23 -8.93 7.08
N CYS A 685 14.07 -8.34 5.88
CA CYS A 685 15.16 -7.78 5.11
C CYS A 685 15.51 -6.38 5.58
N SER A 686 16.79 -6.07 5.77
CA SER A 686 17.20 -4.69 6.07
C SER A 686 17.22 -3.76 4.84
N ARG A 687 16.87 -4.27 3.65
CA ARG A 687 16.58 -3.55 2.38
C ARG A 687 17.72 -2.73 1.75
N ILE A 688 18.68 -2.24 2.54
CA ILE A 688 19.76 -1.33 2.13
C ILE A 688 21.11 -2.04 1.96
N CYS A 689 21.34 -3.12 2.71
CA CYS A 689 22.65 -3.77 2.88
C CYS A 689 23.27 -4.25 1.56
N CYS A 690 22.52 -4.99 0.72
CA CYS A 690 23.05 -5.51 -0.54
C CYS A 690 23.48 -4.39 -1.50
N THR A 691 22.69 -3.31 -1.60
CA THR A 691 23.01 -2.20 -2.51
C THR A 691 24.24 -1.46 -2.01
N HIS A 692 24.31 -1.17 -0.70
CA HIS A 692 25.46 -0.48 -0.11
C HIS A 692 26.74 -1.29 -0.26
N SER A 693 26.71 -2.61 -0.01
CA SER A 693 27.92 -3.43 -0.19
C SER A 693 28.40 -3.49 -1.64
N VAL A 694 27.48 -3.53 -2.61
CA VAL A 694 27.84 -3.49 -4.04
C VAL A 694 28.47 -2.15 -4.40
N GLU A 695 27.89 -1.04 -3.93
CA GLU A 695 28.46 0.31 -4.11
C GLU A 695 29.86 0.43 -3.48
N SER A 696 30.03 -0.03 -2.25
CA SER A 696 31.33 -0.04 -1.58
C SER A 696 32.35 -0.92 -2.32
N ALA A 697 31.95 -2.08 -2.83
CA ALA A 697 32.81 -2.97 -3.61
C ALA A 697 33.27 -2.31 -4.93
N ILE A 698 32.37 -1.61 -5.63
CA ILE A 698 32.70 -0.79 -6.80
C ILE A 698 33.72 0.28 -6.41
N LYS A 699 33.52 0.95 -5.27
CA LYS A 699 34.43 2.01 -4.83
C LYS A 699 35.81 1.51 -4.46
N LEU A 700 35.89 0.33 -3.84
CA LEU A 700 37.16 -0.35 -3.56
C LEU A 700 37.90 -0.71 -4.85
N LYS A 701 37.19 -1.21 -5.87
CA LYS A 701 37.76 -1.46 -7.21
C LYS A 701 38.21 -0.18 -7.93
N GLU A 702 37.58 0.96 -7.67
CA GLU A 702 38.05 2.25 -8.20
C GLU A 702 39.35 2.72 -7.53
N ILE A 703 39.53 2.42 -6.24
CA ILE A 703 40.76 2.75 -5.49
C ILE A 703 41.90 1.83 -5.94
N ASN A 704 41.64 0.52 -6.04
CA ASN A 704 42.59 -0.48 -6.49
C ASN A 704 41.87 -1.49 -7.42
N PRO A 705 42.01 -1.34 -8.75
CA PRO A 705 41.37 -2.24 -9.73
C PRO A 705 41.73 -3.72 -9.55
N GLU A 706 42.93 -4.00 -9.07
CA GLU A 706 43.47 -5.35 -8.84
C GLU A 706 43.05 -5.94 -7.48
N MET A 707 42.34 -5.19 -6.64
CA MET A 707 41.90 -5.69 -5.32
C MET A 707 40.95 -6.87 -5.47
N ASP A 708 41.20 -7.98 -4.77
CA ASP A 708 40.26 -9.11 -4.73
C ASP A 708 39.08 -8.78 -3.81
N VAL A 709 37.89 -8.60 -4.38
CA VAL A 709 36.69 -8.23 -3.62
C VAL A 709 35.66 -9.36 -3.68
N TYR A 710 35.23 -9.82 -2.51
CA TYR A 710 34.27 -10.92 -2.35
C TYR A 710 33.00 -10.45 -1.62
N ILE A 711 31.83 -10.80 -2.14
CA ILE A 711 30.55 -10.60 -1.47
C ILE A 711 29.92 -11.97 -1.17
N LEU A 712 29.86 -12.32 0.11
CA LEU A 712 29.24 -13.55 0.61
C LEU A 712 27.75 -13.27 0.88
N TYR A 713 26.84 -13.99 0.19
CA TYR A 713 25.42 -13.66 0.20
C TYR A 713 24.49 -14.88 0.16
N ARG A 714 23.19 -14.67 0.42
CA ARG A 714 22.12 -15.67 0.20
C ARG A 714 21.30 -15.36 -1.06
N ASP A 715 20.81 -14.12 -1.13
CA ASP A 715 20.16 -13.54 -2.32
C ASP A 715 20.62 -12.10 -2.51
N MET A 716 20.97 -11.71 -3.74
CA MET A 716 21.30 -10.33 -4.03
C MET A 716 20.02 -9.52 -4.28
N ARG A 717 19.72 -8.60 -3.34
CA ARG A 717 18.52 -7.75 -3.36
C ARG A 717 18.80 -6.34 -3.88
N THR A 718 19.50 -6.22 -5.00
CA THR A 718 19.68 -4.98 -5.78
C THR A 718 18.48 -4.74 -6.71
N TYR A 719 17.30 -4.50 -6.13
CA TYR A 719 16.03 -4.38 -6.87
C TYR A 719 15.90 -3.06 -7.64
N GLY A 720 14.98 -3.02 -8.61
CA GLY A 720 14.76 -1.84 -9.45
C GLY A 720 15.98 -1.55 -10.34
N LEU A 721 16.30 -0.27 -10.47
CA LEU A 721 17.46 0.23 -11.22
C LEU A 721 18.80 -0.07 -10.53
N ARG A 722 18.79 -0.44 -9.24
CA ARG A 722 20.01 -0.81 -8.49
C ARG A 722 20.64 -2.10 -9.02
N GLU A 723 19.93 -2.88 -9.83
CA GLU A 723 20.48 -4.03 -10.54
C GLU A 723 21.66 -3.64 -11.44
N ASN A 724 21.65 -2.41 -11.97
CA ASN A 724 22.74 -1.92 -12.81
C ASN A 724 24.06 -1.82 -12.02
N LEU A 725 24.01 -1.49 -10.72
CA LEU A 725 25.19 -1.52 -9.85
C LEU A 725 25.72 -2.95 -9.67
N TYR A 726 24.81 -3.92 -9.51
CA TYR A 726 25.21 -5.33 -9.39
C TYR A 726 25.88 -5.83 -10.67
N LYS A 727 25.37 -5.43 -11.83
CA LYS A 727 26.01 -5.68 -13.13
C LYS A 727 27.40 -5.05 -13.19
N GLU A 728 27.53 -3.76 -12.87
CA GLU A 728 28.82 -3.04 -12.89
C GLU A 728 29.86 -3.70 -11.98
N ALA A 729 29.48 -4.07 -10.75
CA ALA A 729 30.38 -4.74 -9.83
C ALA A 729 30.94 -6.05 -10.41
N ARG A 730 30.09 -6.84 -11.08
CA ARG A 730 30.53 -8.07 -11.76
C ARG A 730 31.48 -7.78 -12.93
N GLU A 731 31.21 -6.74 -13.71
CA GLU A 731 32.08 -6.30 -14.80
C GLU A 731 33.46 -5.82 -14.29
N LYS A 732 33.50 -5.20 -13.11
CA LYS A 732 34.74 -4.84 -12.39
C LYS A 732 35.44 -6.02 -11.69
N GLY A 733 34.93 -7.24 -11.84
CA GLY A 733 35.54 -8.46 -11.30
C GLY A 733 35.28 -8.69 -9.80
N VAL A 734 34.22 -8.13 -9.22
CA VAL A 734 33.78 -8.49 -7.86
C VAL A 734 33.22 -9.92 -7.87
N MET A 735 33.68 -10.75 -6.94
CA MET A 735 33.28 -12.14 -6.80
C MET A 735 32.09 -12.27 -5.85
N PHE A 736 31.08 -13.05 -6.23
CA PHE A 736 29.87 -13.26 -5.45
C PHE A 736 29.76 -14.73 -5.08
N ILE A 737 29.86 -15.04 -3.79
CA ILE A 737 29.83 -16.42 -3.28
C ILE A 737 28.58 -16.60 -2.44
N ARG A 738 27.79 -17.62 -2.79
CA ARG A 738 26.53 -17.90 -2.11
C ARG A 738 26.75 -18.85 -0.94
N PHE A 739 26.07 -18.59 0.17
CA PHE A 739 26.00 -19.47 1.34
C PHE A 739 24.53 -19.69 1.76
N ASP A 740 24.30 -20.64 2.66
CA ASP A 740 22.98 -20.93 3.24
C ASP A 740 22.98 -20.77 4.78
N LEU A 741 21.80 -20.82 5.39
CA LEU A 741 21.65 -20.60 6.84
C LEU A 741 22.30 -21.69 7.70
N GLU A 742 22.41 -22.92 7.18
CA GLU A 742 23.00 -24.06 7.88
C GLU A 742 24.54 -24.00 7.83
N ASN A 743 25.07 -23.43 6.75
CA ASN A 743 26.50 -23.30 6.45
C ASN A 743 26.91 -21.82 6.36
N LYS A 744 26.69 -21.06 7.44
CA LYS A 744 27.15 -19.66 7.51
C LYS A 744 28.68 -19.56 7.36
N PRO A 745 29.22 -18.47 6.77
CA PRO A 745 30.65 -18.23 6.72
C PRO A 745 31.28 -18.27 8.12
N ARG A 746 32.44 -18.89 8.26
CA ARG A 746 33.21 -18.88 9.51
C ARG A 746 34.33 -17.85 9.41
N VAL A 747 34.46 -17.01 10.42
CA VAL A 747 35.51 -15.97 10.47
C VAL A 747 36.42 -16.26 11.65
N GLU A 748 37.71 -16.42 11.35
CA GLU A 748 38.77 -16.70 12.31
C GLU A 748 39.89 -15.68 12.13
N GLN A 749 40.74 -15.54 13.15
CA GLN A 749 41.95 -14.72 13.06
C GLN A 749 43.19 -15.51 13.43
N THR A 750 44.29 -15.23 12.75
CA THR A 750 45.61 -15.77 13.08
C THR A 750 46.21 -15.05 14.29
N ALA A 751 47.32 -15.57 14.84
CA ALA A 751 48.02 -14.94 15.97
C ALA A 751 48.55 -13.52 15.65
N ASP A 752 48.85 -13.22 14.38
CA ASP A 752 49.22 -11.89 13.89
C ASP A 752 48.00 -11.02 13.50
N GLY A 753 46.78 -11.47 13.79
CA GLY A 753 45.54 -10.69 13.61
C GLY A 753 45.04 -10.60 12.17
N LYS A 754 45.53 -11.45 11.25
CA LYS A 754 45.00 -11.55 9.89
C LYS A 754 43.71 -12.36 9.88
N LEU A 755 42.79 -12.00 8.99
CA LEU A 755 41.50 -12.64 8.89
C LEU A 755 41.56 -13.88 7.98
N THR A 756 40.82 -14.91 8.36
CA THR A 756 40.53 -16.08 7.54
C THR A 756 39.02 -16.26 7.51
N VAL A 757 38.43 -16.24 6.32
CA VAL A 757 37.00 -16.45 6.11
C VAL A 757 36.81 -17.73 5.33
N THR A 758 36.14 -18.71 5.93
CA THR A 758 35.83 -19.99 5.30
C THR A 758 34.36 -20.05 4.96
N VAL A 759 34.02 -20.37 3.72
CA VAL A 759 32.63 -20.50 3.24
C VAL A 759 32.52 -21.71 2.32
N MET A 760 31.38 -22.41 2.37
CA MET A 760 31.10 -23.48 1.42
C MET A 760 30.71 -22.86 0.07
N ASP A 761 31.50 -23.08 -0.98
CA ASP A 761 31.12 -22.60 -2.30
C ASP A 761 30.05 -23.52 -2.90
N HIS A 762 28.88 -22.94 -3.22
CA HIS A 762 27.74 -23.69 -3.75
C HIS A 762 27.96 -24.34 -5.13
N ILE A 763 28.94 -23.88 -5.91
CA ILE A 763 29.23 -24.44 -7.24
C ILE A 763 30.24 -25.57 -7.10
N LEU A 764 31.34 -25.32 -6.39
CA LEU A 764 32.42 -26.30 -6.20
C LEU A 764 32.06 -27.39 -5.18
N ARG A 765 31.10 -27.12 -4.29
CA ARG A 765 30.77 -27.95 -3.11
C ARG A 765 31.99 -28.25 -2.23
N LEU A 766 32.88 -27.27 -2.13
CA LEU A 766 34.07 -27.36 -1.31
C LEU A 766 34.14 -26.12 -0.40
N PRO A 767 34.66 -26.29 0.83
CA PRO A 767 35.00 -25.15 1.65
C PRO A 767 36.14 -24.39 0.97
N ILE A 768 35.90 -23.12 0.67
CA ILE A 768 36.91 -22.19 0.17
C ILE A 768 37.34 -21.26 1.31
N THR A 769 38.63 -20.98 1.34
CA THR A 769 39.24 -20.10 2.34
C THR A 769 39.69 -18.81 1.66
N ILE A 770 39.25 -17.69 2.21
CA ILE A 770 39.57 -16.34 1.75
C ILE A 770 40.37 -15.66 2.86
N HIS A 771 41.42 -14.92 2.51
CA HIS A 771 42.26 -14.18 3.46
C HIS A 771 42.10 -12.67 3.23
N PRO A 772 40.95 -12.07 3.60
CA PRO A 772 40.73 -10.66 3.34
C PRO A 772 41.56 -9.78 4.29
N ASP A 773 42.06 -8.65 3.78
CA ASP A 773 42.70 -7.63 4.61
C ASP A 773 41.68 -6.86 5.45
N ILE A 774 40.46 -6.70 4.91
CA ILE A 774 39.31 -6.05 5.55
C ILE A 774 38.03 -6.87 5.35
N LEU A 775 37.20 -6.94 6.39
CA LEU A 775 35.92 -7.61 6.37
C LEU A 775 34.80 -6.63 6.75
N THR A 776 33.80 -6.50 5.88
CA THR A 776 32.64 -5.65 6.13
C THR A 776 31.40 -6.48 6.42
N LEU A 777 30.76 -6.22 7.54
CA LEU A 777 29.52 -6.88 7.95
C LEU A 777 28.34 -6.01 7.57
N ALA A 778 27.49 -6.51 6.67
CA ALA A 778 26.27 -5.83 6.26
C ALA A 778 25.16 -6.13 7.28
N SER A 779 25.20 -5.41 8.41
CA SER A 779 24.37 -5.68 9.56
C SER A 779 22.93 -5.20 9.43
N ALA A 780 22.05 -5.83 10.20
CA ALA A 780 20.64 -5.50 10.24
C ALA A 780 20.38 -4.06 10.68
N ILE A 781 19.23 -3.52 10.27
CA ILE A 781 18.69 -2.27 10.79
C ILE A 781 17.64 -2.61 11.83
N ILE A 782 17.86 -2.15 13.06
CA ILE A 782 17.02 -2.37 14.23
C ILE A 782 16.56 -1.05 14.81
N VAL A 783 15.53 -1.10 15.64
CA VAL A 783 14.99 0.07 16.33
C VAL A 783 15.25 -0.01 17.83
N LYS A 784 15.27 1.15 18.49
CA LYS A 784 15.45 1.26 19.94
C LYS A 784 14.50 2.33 20.47
N ASP A 785 13.97 2.10 21.67
CA ASP A 785 13.24 3.10 22.45
C ASP A 785 11.95 3.66 21.80
N GLN A 786 11.37 2.96 20.81
CA GLN A 786 10.13 3.42 20.13
C GLN A 786 8.90 3.33 21.03
N GLU A 787 8.91 2.41 22.00
CA GLU A 787 7.76 2.10 22.88
C GLU A 787 7.26 3.31 23.65
N LYS A 788 8.18 4.18 24.13
CA LYS A 788 7.82 5.39 24.87
C LYS A 788 6.97 6.31 23.99
N LEU A 789 7.46 6.58 22.78
CA LEU A 789 6.78 7.46 21.83
C LEU A 789 5.48 6.84 21.29
N ALA A 790 5.50 5.53 21.03
CA ALA A 790 4.34 4.78 20.60
C ALA A 790 3.20 4.84 21.63
N LYS A 791 3.51 4.72 22.93
CA LYS A 791 2.53 4.87 24.01
C LYS A 791 1.97 6.29 24.09
N MET A 792 2.82 7.32 23.98
CA MET A 792 2.39 8.72 24.00
C MET A 792 1.42 9.06 22.87
N PHE A 793 1.75 8.68 21.64
CA PHE A 793 0.90 8.90 20.47
C PHE A 793 -0.20 7.85 20.30
N LYS A 794 -0.24 6.82 21.17
CA LYS A 794 -1.19 5.69 21.11
C LYS A 794 -1.17 4.99 19.75
N VAL A 795 0.02 4.76 19.20
CA VAL A 795 0.21 4.13 17.88
C VAL A 795 0.82 2.73 18.02
N PRO A 796 0.43 1.76 17.17
CA PRO A 796 0.91 0.39 17.27
C PRO A 796 2.34 0.21 16.74
N LEU A 797 3.01 -0.81 17.27
CA LEU A 797 4.28 -1.35 16.76
C LEU A 797 4.04 -2.75 16.17
N THR A 798 4.90 -3.17 15.24
CA THR A 798 5.01 -4.55 14.79
C THR A 798 5.73 -5.39 15.84
N ASN A 799 5.68 -6.71 15.70
CA ASN A 799 6.42 -7.63 16.58
C ASN A 799 7.95 -7.42 16.53
N ASP A 800 8.45 -6.81 15.45
CA ASP A 800 9.86 -6.46 15.28
C ASP A 800 10.23 -5.08 15.87
N GLY A 801 9.26 -4.41 16.52
CA GLY A 801 9.43 -3.12 17.19
C GLY A 801 9.29 -1.89 16.30
N PHE A 802 9.17 -2.03 14.97
CA PHE A 802 8.91 -0.91 14.07
C PHE A 802 7.48 -0.40 14.21
N PHE A 803 7.24 0.87 13.94
CA PHE A 803 5.88 1.41 13.89
C PHE A 803 5.01 0.76 12.80
N LEU A 804 3.76 0.46 13.11
CA LEU A 804 2.78 -0.13 12.18
C LEU A 804 1.89 0.94 11.55
N GLU A 805 1.90 1.02 10.22
CA GLU A 805 1.04 1.92 9.44
C GLU A 805 -0.45 1.50 9.48
N ALA A 806 -1.34 2.44 9.15
CA ALA A 806 -2.78 2.23 9.14
C ALA A 806 -3.23 1.16 8.14
N HIS A 807 -2.60 1.14 6.95
CA HIS A 807 -2.89 0.14 5.93
C HIS A 807 -1.70 0.02 4.96
N MET A 808 -1.14 -1.19 4.84
CA MET A 808 0.06 -1.50 4.06
C MET A 808 0.06 -0.91 2.63
N LYS A 809 -1.05 -0.96 1.89
CA LYS A 809 -1.17 -0.44 0.51
C LYS A 809 -1.67 1.00 0.41
N LEU A 810 -2.81 1.31 1.04
CA LEU A 810 -3.55 2.55 0.81
C LEU A 810 -3.14 3.72 1.70
N ARG A 811 -2.59 3.45 2.88
CA ARG A 811 -2.18 4.47 3.87
C ARG A 811 -0.79 4.14 4.45
N PRO A 812 0.26 4.09 3.62
CA PRO A 812 1.59 3.60 4.02
C PRO A 812 2.37 4.57 4.92
N VAL A 813 1.86 5.78 5.17
CA VAL A 813 2.51 6.81 6.01
C VAL A 813 1.61 7.31 7.14
N ASP A 814 0.36 6.83 7.22
CA ASP A 814 -0.59 7.21 8.25
C ASP A 814 -0.54 6.18 9.38
N PHE A 815 -0.86 6.60 10.61
CA PHE A 815 -1.27 5.67 11.66
C PHE A 815 -2.79 5.49 11.68
N ALA A 816 -3.25 4.45 12.38
CA ALA A 816 -4.68 4.30 12.70
C ALA A 816 -5.18 5.46 13.58
N THR A 817 -4.30 6.04 14.39
CA THR A 817 -4.53 7.28 15.12
C THR A 817 -4.48 8.46 14.15
N ASP A 818 -5.61 9.15 13.99
CA ASP A 818 -5.71 10.29 13.09
C ASP A 818 -4.78 11.45 13.50
N GLY A 819 -4.27 12.17 12.51
CA GLY A 819 -3.36 13.30 12.72
C GLY A 819 -1.92 12.91 13.04
N VAL A 820 -1.60 11.62 13.16
CA VAL A 820 -0.24 11.12 13.39
C VAL A 820 0.24 10.37 12.16
N PHE A 821 1.45 10.69 11.70
CA PHE A 821 2.07 10.13 10.50
C PHE A 821 3.49 9.65 10.79
N ILE A 822 4.05 8.87 9.87
CA ILE A 822 5.40 8.33 10.00
C ILE A 822 6.24 8.48 8.74
N ALA A 823 7.54 8.71 8.91
CA ALA A 823 8.51 8.77 7.83
C ALA A 823 9.87 8.16 8.20
N GLY A 824 10.58 7.68 7.18
CA GLY A 824 11.98 7.25 7.29
C GLY A 824 12.16 5.86 7.92
N LEU A 825 13.34 5.64 8.50
CA LEU A 825 13.74 4.33 9.01
C LEU A 825 12.92 3.84 10.22
N ALA A 826 12.22 4.75 10.91
CA ALA A 826 11.35 4.40 12.04
C ALA A 826 10.19 3.48 11.60
N HIS A 827 9.75 3.59 10.34
CA HIS A 827 8.68 2.78 9.77
C HIS A 827 9.14 1.39 9.33
N TYR A 828 10.31 1.32 8.69
CA TYR A 828 10.97 0.12 8.18
C TYR A 828 12.31 0.50 7.53
N PRO A 829 13.32 -0.39 7.44
CA PRO A 829 14.55 -0.11 6.72
C PRO A 829 14.30 0.26 5.26
N LYS A 830 14.88 1.38 4.80
CA LYS A 830 14.68 1.92 3.45
C LYS A 830 15.82 2.84 3.03
N PRO A 831 16.11 2.95 1.72
CA PRO A 831 17.14 3.87 1.23
C PRO A 831 16.71 5.34 1.35
N MET A 832 17.66 6.25 1.14
CA MET A 832 17.50 7.68 1.39
C MET A 832 16.45 8.35 0.50
N ASP A 833 16.42 8.00 -0.79
CA ASP A 833 15.42 8.45 -1.77
C ASP A 833 14.01 8.08 -1.33
N GLU A 834 13.80 6.84 -0.88
CA GLU A 834 12.51 6.41 -0.36
C GLU A 834 12.15 7.13 0.96
N ALA A 835 13.12 7.35 1.86
CA ALA A 835 12.90 8.08 3.10
C ALA A 835 12.48 9.55 2.85
N ILE A 836 13.07 10.21 1.86
CA ILE A 836 12.70 11.57 1.44
C ILE A 836 11.31 11.59 0.81
N ALA A 837 11.00 10.63 -0.07
CA ALA A 837 9.65 10.50 -0.63
C ALA A 837 8.61 10.27 0.48
N GLN A 838 8.90 9.39 1.45
CA GLN A 838 8.01 9.11 2.58
C GLN A 838 7.79 10.34 3.46
N ALA A 839 8.84 11.15 3.69
CA ALA A 839 8.74 12.40 4.43
C ALA A 839 7.81 13.41 3.76
N LYS A 840 7.96 13.60 2.44
CA LYS A 840 7.06 14.46 1.65
C LYS A 840 5.64 13.93 1.64
N ALA A 841 5.46 12.61 1.54
CA ALA A 841 4.15 11.98 1.67
C ALA A 841 3.51 12.28 3.03
N ALA A 842 4.23 12.06 4.13
CA ALA A 842 3.75 12.37 5.48
C ALA A 842 3.40 13.86 5.63
N ALA A 843 4.21 14.78 5.08
CA ALA A 843 3.92 16.21 5.07
C ALA A 843 2.66 16.55 4.26
N ALA A 844 2.43 15.92 3.10
CA ALA A 844 1.17 16.07 2.36
C ALA A 844 -0.04 15.59 3.16
N ARG A 845 0.05 14.42 3.80
CA ARG A 845 -1.04 13.85 4.60
C ARG A 845 -1.34 14.70 5.84
N ALA A 846 -0.31 15.19 6.53
CA ALA A 846 -0.46 16.16 7.61
C ALA A 846 -1.06 17.48 7.11
N ALA A 847 -0.63 17.99 5.96
CA ALA A 847 -1.16 19.21 5.37
C ALA A 847 -2.66 19.11 5.01
N VAL A 848 -3.19 17.91 4.71
CA VAL A 848 -4.64 17.70 4.54
C VAL A 848 -5.39 18.04 5.83
N VAL A 849 -4.88 17.62 6.99
CA VAL A 849 -5.44 17.98 8.30
C VAL A 849 -5.32 19.48 8.54
N LEU A 850 -4.09 20.03 8.42
CA LEU A 850 -3.82 21.43 8.71
C LEU A 850 -4.55 22.41 7.77
N SER A 851 -4.93 21.96 6.56
CA SER A 851 -5.65 22.79 5.60
C SER A 851 -7.12 23.02 5.94
N GLN A 852 -7.71 22.19 6.79
CA GLN A 852 -9.12 22.29 7.18
C GLN A 852 -9.30 23.35 8.26
N ASP A 853 -10.31 24.22 8.14
CA ASP A 853 -10.58 25.25 9.14
C ASP A 853 -10.99 24.65 10.49
N ALA A 854 -11.76 23.56 10.44
CA ALA A 854 -12.19 22.79 11.59
C ALA A 854 -12.24 21.29 11.27
N ILE A 855 -12.13 20.47 12.31
CA ILE A 855 -12.41 19.04 12.27
C ILE A 855 -13.74 18.80 12.96
N ARG A 856 -14.54 17.93 12.36
CA ARG A 856 -15.79 17.48 12.96
C ARG A 856 -15.47 16.52 14.09
N ALA A 857 -15.84 16.91 15.30
CA ALA A 857 -15.81 16.06 16.49
C ALA A 857 -17.24 15.79 16.96
N GLY A 858 -17.44 14.73 17.72
CA GLY A 858 -18.76 14.30 18.16
C GLY A 858 -19.22 13.02 17.49
N GLY A 859 -20.54 12.84 17.40
CA GLY A 859 -21.14 11.56 17.02
C GLY A 859 -21.12 10.57 18.17
N VAL A 860 -20.02 9.81 18.27
CA VAL A 860 -19.83 8.75 19.28
C VAL A 860 -19.14 9.34 20.51
N VAL A 861 -19.90 10.06 21.33
CA VAL A 861 -19.42 10.66 22.59
C VAL A 861 -20.28 10.23 23.76
N ALA A 862 -19.71 10.27 24.96
CA ALA A 862 -20.44 10.00 26.18
C ALA A 862 -21.29 11.21 26.59
N GLN A 863 -22.49 10.94 27.09
CA GLN A 863 -23.35 11.91 27.77
C GLN A 863 -23.80 11.31 29.10
N ILE A 864 -23.79 12.12 30.15
CA ILE A 864 -24.30 11.74 31.47
C ILE A 864 -25.69 12.32 31.61
N ASP A 865 -26.67 11.49 31.98
CA ASP A 865 -27.98 11.96 32.45
C ASP A 865 -27.83 12.46 33.90
N PRO A 866 -27.94 13.78 34.15
CA PRO A 866 -27.78 14.32 35.49
C PRO A 866 -28.84 13.81 36.46
N ALA A 867 -30.03 13.43 35.99
CA ALA A 867 -31.12 12.94 36.84
C ALA A 867 -30.85 11.55 37.43
N LEU A 868 -29.98 10.77 36.79
CA LEU A 868 -29.60 9.42 37.22
C LEU A 868 -28.19 9.38 37.82
N CYS A 869 -27.43 10.48 37.76
CA CYS A 869 -26.08 10.56 38.28
C CYS A 869 -26.09 10.67 39.81
N SER A 870 -25.29 9.81 40.47
CA SER A 870 -25.15 9.77 41.94
C SER A 870 -23.91 10.51 42.45
N GLY A 871 -23.21 11.28 41.60
CA GLY A 871 -22.02 12.04 42.02
C GLY A 871 -20.81 11.17 42.44
N CYS A 872 -20.80 9.87 42.15
CA CYS A 872 -19.79 8.94 42.69
C CYS A 872 -18.36 9.12 42.13
N GLN A 873 -18.18 9.95 41.10
CA GLN A 873 -16.90 10.30 40.46
C GLN A 873 -16.07 9.16 39.87
N ALA A 874 -16.57 7.92 39.84
CA ALA A 874 -15.88 6.79 39.23
C ALA A 874 -15.53 7.06 37.75
N CYS A 875 -16.45 7.73 37.03
CA CYS A 875 -16.25 8.13 35.63
C CYS A 875 -15.11 9.14 35.42
N VAL A 876 -14.88 10.05 36.38
CA VAL A 876 -13.79 11.03 36.34
C VAL A 876 -12.45 10.32 36.40
N GLY A 877 -12.30 9.38 37.35
CA GLY A 877 -11.05 8.65 37.57
C GLY A 877 -10.62 7.73 36.42
N VAL A 878 -11.58 7.27 35.59
CA VAL A 878 -11.28 6.34 34.48
C VAL A 878 -11.17 7.02 33.12
N CYS A 879 -11.42 8.33 33.01
CA CYS A 879 -11.35 9.02 31.71
C CYS A 879 -9.89 9.34 31.35
N PRO A 880 -9.29 8.71 30.31
CA PRO A 880 -7.89 8.93 29.96
C PRO A 880 -7.65 10.25 29.20
N PHE A 881 -8.71 11.02 28.98
CA PHE A 881 -8.67 12.27 28.22
C PHE A 881 -9.05 13.49 29.08
N GLY A 882 -9.35 13.30 30.37
CA GLY A 882 -9.83 14.37 31.23
C GLY A 882 -11.12 15.02 30.74
N ALA A 883 -11.98 14.25 30.05
CA ALA A 883 -13.18 14.78 29.40
C ALA A 883 -14.38 14.88 30.35
N ILE A 884 -14.25 14.49 31.62
CA ILE A 884 -15.37 14.44 32.57
C ILE A 884 -15.00 15.24 33.80
N ASP A 885 -15.82 16.25 34.11
CA ASP A 885 -15.69 17.08 35.29
C ASP A 885 -16.73 16.69 36.33
N TYR A 886 -16.37 16.78 37.61
CA TYR A 886 -17.33 16.74 38.70
C TYR A 886 -17.80 18.16 39.02
N LYS A 887 -19.12 18.38 38.99
CA LYS A 887 -19.75 19.66 39.31
C LYS A 887 -20.20 19.64 40.77
N GLU A 888 -19.35 20.16 41.64
CA GLU A 888 -19.50 20.09 43.10
C GLU A 888 -20.81 20.72 43.64
N ARG A 889 -21.38 21.71 42.93
CA ARG A 889 -22.63 22.36 43.36
C ARG A 889 -23.86 21.54 43.05
N GLU A 890 -23.86 20.89 41.90
CA GLU A 890 -24.97 20.08 41.40
C GLU A 890 -24.85 18.60 41.83
N ASP A 891 -23.71 18.19 42.39
CA ASP A 891 -23.35 16.81 42.77
C ASP A 891 -23.48 15.80 41.62
N VAL A 892 -23.17 16.26 40.40
CA VAL A 892 -23.21 15.43 39.18
C VAL A 892 -21.91 15.53 38.41
N CYS A 893 -21.63 14.50 37.61
CA CYS A 893 -20.54 14.54 36.65
C CYS A 893 -21.05 15.01 35.28
N GLU A 894 -20.24 15.78 34.56
CA GLU A 894 -20.58 16.31 33.23
C GLU A 894 -19.46 15.98 32.23
N VAL A 895 -19.84 15.57 31.02
CA VAL A 895 -18.88 15.26 29.96
C VAL A 895 -18.67 16.48 29.07
N ASN A 896 -17.42 16.92 28.95
CA ASN A 896 -17.00 17.78 27.86
C ASN A 896 -16.93 16.95 26.57
N GLN A 897 -17.98 17.04 25.75
CA GLN A 897 -18.10 16.27 24.51
C GLN A 897 -16.96 16.56 23.52
N ALA A 898 -16.34 17.74 23.54
CA ALA A 898 -15.21 18.07 22.67
C ALA A 898 -13.94 17.28 23.01
N LEU A 899 -13.74 16.97 24.29
CA LEU A 899 -12.61 16.17 24.76
C LEU A 899 -12.90 14.67 24.70
N CYS A 900 -14.18 14.28 24.73
CA CYS A 900 -14.59 12.88 24.67
C CYS A 900 -14.17 12.21 23.35
N LYS A 901 -13.56 11.03 23.43
CA LYS A 901 -13.17 10.20 22.27
C LYS A 901 -14.00 8.93 22.13
N GLY A 902 -15.11 8.84 22.83
CA GLY A 902 -16.06 7.74 22.68
C GLY A 902 -15.53 6.37 23.08
N CYS A 903 -14.51 6.28 23.96
CA CYS A 903 -13.92 4.99 24.33
C CYS A 903 -14.83 4.10 25.17
N GLY A 904 -15.92 4.63 25.73
CA GLY A 904 -16.91 3.88 26.52
C GLY A 904 -16.48 3.49 27.92
N THR A 905 -15.23 3.73 28.33
CA THR A 905 -14.71 3.32 29.66
C THR A 905 -15.55 3.88 30.81
N CYS A 906 -15.95 5.15 30.73
CA CYS A 906 -16.79 5.77 31.73
C CYS A 906 -18.20 5.15 31.79
N ALA A 907 -18.79 4.83 30.63
CA ALA A 907 -20.09 4.17 30.55
C ALA A 907 -20.07 2.78 31.16
N ALA A 908 -19.08 1.95 30.78
CA ALA A 908 -18.89 0.61 31.34
C ALA A 908 -18.57 0.61 32.85
N THR A 909 -18.03 1.72 33.38
CA THR A 909 -17.70 1.84 34.82
C THR A 909 -18.89 2.36 35.64
N CYS A 910 -19.87 3.00 35.02
CA CYS A 910 -20.94 3.68 35.74
C CYS A 910 -21.89 2.67 36.40
N PRO A 911 -21.95 2.59 37.75
CA PRO A 911 -22.82 1.63 38.42
C PRO A 911 -24.31 1.96 38.27
N SER A 912 -24.63 3.22 37.96
CA SER A 912 -25.99 3.70 37.74
C SER A 912 -26.42 3.61 36.27
N GLU A 913 -25.52 3.20 35.37
CA GLU A 913 -25.70 3.21 33.90
C GLU A 913 -26.22 4.54 33.35
N CYS A 914 -26.02 5.64 34.07
CA CYS A 914 -26.50 6.97 33.68
C CYS A 914 -25.70 7.60 32.53
N ILE A 915 -24.61 6.96 32.11
CA ILE A 915 -23.75 7.43 31.04
C ILE A 915 -24.10 6.66 29.76
N THR A 916 -24.62 7.38 28.78
CA THR A 916 -24.88 6.84 27.44
C THR A 916 -23.69 7.15 26.54
N LEU A 917 -23.05 6.13 25.97
CA LEU A 917 -22.17 6.30 24.83
C LEU A 917 -23.03 6.31 23.56
N PHE A 918 -23.15 7.47 22.91
CA PHE A 918 -23.92 7.55 21.68
C PHE A 918 -23.36 6.63 20.59
N GLY A 919 -24.21 5.89 19.89
CA GLY A 919 -23.79 4.84 18.97
C GLY A 919 -23.62 3.46 19.60
N PHE A 920 -23.43 3.39 20.92
CA PHE A 920 -23.14 2.18 21.68
C PHE A 920 -23.79 2.23 23.06
N SER A 921 -25.07 2.60 23.12
CA SER A 921 -25.81 2.66 24.39
C SER A 921 -25.94 1.26 25.01
N HIS A 922 -26.11 1.19 26.33
CA HIS A 922 -26.35 -0.09 27.03
C HIS A 922 -27.49 -0.87 26.38
N LYS A 923 -28.61 -0.20 26.07
CA LYS A 923 -29.75 -0.80 25.37
C LYS A 923 -29.37 -1.40 24.03
N GLN A 924 -28.58 -0.69 23.21
CA GLN A 924 -28.11 -1.22 21.92
C GLN A 924 -27.24 -2.47 22.10
N ILE A 925 -26.29 -2.42 23.03
CA ILE A 925 -25.36 -3.53 23.27
C ILE A 925 -26.12 -4.74 23.82
N TYR A 926 -27.01 -4.56 24.79
CA TYR A 926 -27.82 -5.65 25.34
C TYR A 926 -28.70 -6.27 24.28
N THR A 927 -29.42 -5.46 23.49
CA THR A 927 -30.21 -6.00 22.38
C THR A 927 -29.35 -6.75 21.38
N GLN A 928 -28.13 -6.28 21.04
CA GLN A 928 -27.24 -7.06 20.17
C GLN A 928 -26.83 -8.41 20.76
N VAL A 929 -26.62 -8.48 22.07
CA VAL A 929 -26.28 -9.72 22.77
C VAL A 929 -27.48 -10.66 22.80
N ASP A 930 -28.66 -10.16 23.14
CA ASP A 930 -29.90 -10.95 23.18
C ASP A 930 -30.20 -11.56 21.80
N GLU A 931 -30.11 -10.75 20.74
CA GLU A 931 -30.30 -11.19 19.35
C GLU A 931 -29.20 -12.16 18.88
N ALA A 932 -28.01 -12.14 19.47
CA ALA A 932 -26.98 -13.14 19.18
C ALA A 932 -27.29 -14.50 19.83
N LEU A 933 -28.13 -14.52 20.87
CA LEU A 933 -28.42 -15.70 21.70
C LEU A 933 -29.81 -16.30 21.45
N GLU A 934 -30.74 -15.57 20.83
CA GLU A 934 -32.15 -15.98 20.66
C GLU A 934 -32.34 -17.36 19.99
N GLU A 935 -31.46 -17.76 19.05
CA GLU A 935 -31.55 -19.09 18.43
C GLU A 935 -31.01 -20.23 19.30
N LEU A 936 -30.08 -19.96 20.24
CA LEU A 936 -29.56 -20.98 21.15
C LEU A 936 -30.65 -21.52 22.10
N GLU A 937 -31.53 -20.64 22.57
CA GLU A 937 -32.67 -21.05 23.42
C GLU A 937 -33.67 -21.91 22.63
N SER A 938 -33.95 -21.56 21.37
CA SER A 938 -34.86 -22.34 20.51
C SER A 938 -34.30 -23.72 20.11
N MET A 939 -32.97 -23.86 20.00
CA MET A 939 -32.30 -25.12 19.68
C MET A 939 -32.14 -26.02 20.91
N GLU A 940 -31.89 -25.46 22.10
CA GLU A 940 -31.90 -26.21 23.36
C GLU A 940 -33.31 -26.69 23.73
N GLU A 941 -34.35 -25.90 23.49
CA GLU A 941 -35.75 -26.32 23.65
C GLU A 941 -36.19 -27.38 22.62
N ALA A 942 -35.57 -27.43 21.44
CA ALA A 942 -35.83 -28.47 20.43
C ALA A 942 -34.99 -29.75 20.64
N ALA A 943 -33.90 -29.68 21.41
CA ALA A 943 -33.01 -30.79 21.72
C ALA A 943 -33.31 -31.47 23.07
N GLY A 944 -34.07 -30.81 23.96
CA GLY A 944 -34.65 -31.39 25.18
C GLY A 944 -36.03 -31.99 24.94
#